data_AF-A0A835DFC1-F1
#
_entry.id   AF-A0A835DFC1-F1
#
_cell.length_a   1.000
_cell.length_b   1.000
_cell.length_c   1.000
_cell.angle_alpha   90.00
_cell.angle_beta   90.00
_cell.angle_gamma   90.00
#
_symmetry.space_group_name_H-M   'P 1'
#
loop_
_entity.id
_entity.type
_entity.pdbx_description
1 polymer ?
#
loop_
_entity_poly.entity_id
_entity_poly.type
_entity_poly.pdbx_seq_one_letter_code
_entity_poly.pdbx_strand_id
1 'polypeptide(L)'
;MAESVVTFVLENVSALLIEEAHLLFGVREEVKSLHTELSIVVIPTLQHSIFLVRMQMRNAKRNGRVKLWVSQIRDEAYNVEDVIDLFVLKEERQRRRNMALKIIGYPNRLLNIHLVAKQIQDIKKRLKGISANAETYGLNKQSGESSSASLNQVLLLVKENRAPMVEEADVVGFHRDAEKLATLLVGGEARQNHSVSCPTELEELGKKIVGKCGGLPLAIVVLGGLLCTKAKTHGAWFKVVQSANWVLNQDTNRCAEVLALSYADLPYYLKSCFLYFGLFPEDAEISADRLIRLWIAEGFVQQRGEEMMEDVAEDYLEVLIHRSLIQVGRKRSDGGVKTCRIHDLLRDLAISEGKQDKFLDICAEPASRRLALLPVANGMLYPTTSSRLNLHSLLCFLSTKIDLWKSFWPFWGRIKLLRVLDLEYVPIHHLPKEIGVLLLLKFLGLAGTRIRSLPPSICNLRNLQTLDLQSNDISDIPNRLWKLKQLRHLYLSNTMVSSSSLWSWRIDNLSHLQTLELPAGNWIMGGLDKLMDLRQLSIEGSEILTVYKEALANSLPKLYSLRSLSLEGFLPTQAASFLPLVSFSQHIHLYRLYLSGQLEKLPNLVDFPPNLTELTLYGSGLAIGRQQEDEDAPQPQNQIMATLEQLPNLRVLFLGQGSYEEKEMIFTEGGFPKLQDLHIDDLENLEEWRVEKGATPCLQSLYLDSCDRLKMLPDGLRHVTTLQKFFLDQPNNPGLKARVEKDRGEDWYKIQHIPSITIW
;
A
#
# COMPACT_ATOMS: atom_id res chain seq x y z
N MET A 1 -14.04 15.93 -9.43
CA MET A 1 -13.81 14.57 -9.97
C MET A 1 -14.14 14.33 -11.44
N ALA A 2 -14.98 15.11 -12.12
CA ALA A 2 -15.55 14.73 -13.43
C ALA A 2 -14.53 14.30 -14.51
N GLU A 3 -13.39 14.99 -14.64
CA GLU A 3 -12.34 14.62 -15.59
C GLU A 3 -11.82 13.21 -15.33
N SER A 4 -11.56 12.85 -14.06
CA SER A 4 -11.09 11.52 -13.68
C SER A 4 -12.06 10.42 -14.09
N VAL A 5 -13.36 10.64 -13.84
CA VAL A 5 -14.41 9.66 -14.16
C VAL A 5 -14.57 9.49 -15.66
N VAL A 6 -14.61 10.60 -16.42
CA VAL A 6 -14.77 10.55 -17.88
C VAL A 6 -13.57 9.88 -18.53
N THR A 7 -12.36 10.19 -18.09
CA THR A 7 -11.13 9.55 -18.60
C THR A 7 -11.12 8.04 -18.27
N PHE A 8 -11.48 7.65 -17.05
CA PHE A 8 -11.62 6.25 -16.67
C PHE A 8 -12.62 5.49 -17.56
N VAL A 9 -13.79 6.08 -17.81
CA VAL A 9 -14.80 5.49 -18.71
C VAL A 9 -14.25 5.36 -20.13
N LEU A 10 -13.55 6.39 -20.63
CA LEU A 10 -12.95 6.35 -21.96
C LEU A 10 -11.92 5.22 -22.08
N GLU A 11 -11.05 5.06 -21.08
CA GLU A 11 -10.03 4.00 -21.03
C GLU A 11 -10.67 2.61 -21.03
N ASN A 12 -11.70 2.39 -20.20
CA ASN A 12 -12.42 1.11 -20.18
C ASN A 12 -13.12 0.82 -21.51
N VAL A 13 -13.77 1.82 -22.11
CA VAL A 13 -14.40 1.67 -23.43
C VAL A 13 -13.34 1.37 -24.50
N SER A 14 -12.16 1.99 -24.42
CA SER A 14 -11.04 1.75 -25.33
C SER A 14 -10.55 0.31 -25.21
N ALA A 15 -10.30 -0.16 -23.98
CA ALA A 15 -9.89 -1.53 -23.71
C ALA A 15 -10.94 -2.53 -24.24
N LEU A 16 -12.24 -2.28 -24.01
CA LEU A 16 -13.32 -3.12 -24.54
C LEU A 16 -13.36 -3.17 -26.08
N LEU A 17 -13.03 -2.07 -26.76
CA LEU A 17 -13.01 -1.99 -28.22
C LEU A 17 -11.79 -2.68 -28.85
N ILE A 18 -10.67 -2.75 -28.11
CA ILE A 18 -9.39 -3.30 -28.57
C ILE A 18 -9.25 -4.77 -28.14
N GLU A 19 -9.25 -5.02 -26.84
CA GLU A 19 -8.92 -6.32 -26.23
C GLU A 19 -10.14 -7.25 -26.17
N GLU A 20 -11.32 -6.68 -25.93
CA GLU A 20 -12.54 -7.46 -25.73
C GLU A 20 -13.61 -7.24 -26.81
N ALA A 21 -13.22 -6.85 -28.03
CA ALA A 21 -14.15 -6.50 -29.11
C ALA A 21 -15.26 -7.55 -29.37
N HIS A 22 -14.93 -8.82 -29.15
CA HIS A 22 -15.84 -9.97 -29.23
C HIS A 22 -17.01 -9.96 -28.20
N LEU A 23 -16.90 -9.24 -27.08
CA LEU A 23 -18.01 -9.03 -26.12
C LEU A 23 -19.01 -7.99 -26.63
N LEU A 24 -18.60 -7.11 -27.54
CA LEU A 24 -19.44 -6.02 -28.06
C LEU A 24 -20.30 -6.44 -29.26
N PHE A 25 -20.48 -7.73 -29.51
CA PHE A 25 -21.25 -8.21 -30.66
C PHE A 25 -22.70 -7.68 -30.61
N GLY A 26 -23.08 -6.91 -31.64
CA GLY A 26 -24.40 -6.27 -31.76
C GLY A 26 -24.55 -4.90 -31.10
N VAL A 27 -23.54 -4.41 -30.36
CA VAL A 27 -23.51 -3.04 -29.78
C VAL A 27 -22.22 -2.26 -30.10
N ARG A 28 -21.33 -2.85 -30.91
CA ARG A 28 -19.98 -2.32 -31.17
C ARG A 28 -20.00 -0.91 -31.75
N GLU A 29 -20.91 -0.63 -32.68
CA GLU A 29 -21.01 0.69 -33.31
C GLU A 29 -21.53 1.75 -32.34
N GLU A 30 -22.48 1.40 -31.47
CA GLU A 30 -22.95 2.28 -30.40
C GLU A 30 -21.83 2.61 -29.41
N VAL A 31 -21.06 1.59 -28.99
CA VAL A 31 -19.92 1.75 -28.07
C VAL A 31 -18.80 2.58 -28.71
N LYS A 32 -18.46 2.31 -29.98
CA LYS A 32 -17.49 3.10 -30.75
C LYS A 32 -17.97 4.54 -30.90
N SER A 33 -19.26 4.74 -31.14
CA SER A 33 -19.81 6.07 -31.24
C SER A 33 -19.80 6.82 -29.90
N LEU A 34 -20.02 6.13 -28.78
CA LEU A 34 -19.89 6.71 -27.44
C LEU A 34 -18.44 7.08 -27.14
N HIS A 35 -17.49 6.21 -27.48
CA HIS A 35 -16.05 6.49 -27.38
C HIS A 35 -15.68 7.79 -28.11
N THR A 36 -16.12 7.93 -29.37
CA THR A 36 -15.87 9.14 -30.17
C THR A 36 -16.46 10.39 -29.50
N GLU A 37 -17.68 10.29 -28.94
CA GLU A 37 -18.31 11.42 -28.25
C GLU A 37 -17.53 11.82 -26.98
N LEU A 38 -17.13 10.84 -26.16
CA LEU A 38 -16.35 11.08 -24.94
C LEU A 38 -14.99 11.71 -25.26
N SER A 39 -14.28 11.13 -26.24
CA SER A 39 -12.93 11.54 -26.63
C SER A 39 -12.89 12.89 -27.34
N ILE A 40 -13.77 13.12 -28.33
CA ILE A 40 -13.69 14.30 -29.20
C ILE A 40 -14.50 15.48 -28.65
N VAL A 41 -15.60 15.23 -27.93
CA VAL A 41 -16.52 16.28 -27.49
C VAL A 41 -16.42 16.52 -25.99
N VAL A 42 -16.62 15.48 -25.17
CA VAL A 42 -16.79 15.67 -23.72
C VAL A 42 -15.47 16.05 -23.02
N ILE A 43 -14.37 15.35 -23.28
CA ILE A 43 -13.09 15.63 -22.62
C ILE A 43 -12.58 17.05 -22.95
N PRO A 44 -12.49 17.48 -24.23
CA PRO A 44 -11.98 18.82 -24.54
C PRO A 44 -12.87 19.93 -23.96
N THR A 45 -14.19 19.78 -24.01
CA THR A 45 -15.12 20.77 -23.43
C THR A 45 -15.00 20.83 -21.91
N LEU A 46 -14.82 19.68 -21.26
CA LEU A 46 -14.64 19.59 -19.81
C LEU A 46 -13.31 20.21 -19.39
N GLN A 47 -12.21 19.90 -20.07
CA GLN A 47 -10.89 20.50 -19.82
C GLN A 47 -10.91 22.01 -20.03
N HIS A 48 -11.56 22.48 -21.10
CA HIS A 48 -11.73 23.90 -21.35
C HIS A 48 -12.57 24.58 -20.25
N SER A 49 -13.65 23.93 -19.77
CA SER A 49 -14.45 24.47 -18.67
C SER A 49 -13.66 24.56 -17.36
N ILE A 50 -12.83 23.57 -17.05
CA ILE A 50 -11.94 23.57 -15.87
C ILE A 50 -10.92 24.70 -16.01
N PHE A 51 -10.31 24.85 -17.18
CA PHE A 51 -9.39 25.95 -17.48
C PHE A 51 -10.08 27.31 -17.31
N LEU A 52 -11.28 27.49 -17.85
CA LEU A 52 -12.05 28.72 -17.72
C LEU A 52 -12.41 29.03 -16.27
N VAL A 53 -12.79 28.02 -15.46
CA VAL A 53 -13.03 28.20 -14.02
C VAL A 53 -11.74 28.60 -13.30
N ARG A 54 -10.59 28.05 -13.69
CA ARG A 54 -9.27 28.43 -13.16
C ARG A 54 -8.84 29.85 -13.58
N MET A 55 -9.26 30.31 -14.75
CA MET A 55 -8.90 31.62 -15.33
C MET A 55 -9.89 32.76 -14.97
N GLN A 56 -11.19 32.47 -14.85
CA GLN A 56 -12.25 33.47 -14.64
C GLN A 56 -12.64 33.60 -13.17
N MET A 57 -11.85 34.37 -12.41
CA MET A 57 -12.06 34.62 -10.98
C MET A 57 -13.13 35.69 -10.64
N ARG A 58 -14.07 36.04 -11.53
CA ARG A 58 -14.92 37.25 -11.33
C ARG A 58 -16.44 37.06 -11.28
N ASN A 59 -17.02 35.89 -11.55
CA ASN A 59 -18.49 35.79 -11.66
C ASN A 59 -19.08 34.54 -10.98
N ALA A 60 -19.51 34.69 -9.72
CA ALA A 60 -20.05 33.61 -8.89
C ALA A 60 -21.26 32.88 -9.52
N LYS A 61 -22.15 33.62 -10.21
CA LYS A 61 -23.30 33.03 -10.94
C LYS A 61 -22.87 32.16 -12.12
N ARG A 62 -21.81 32.54 -12.83
CA ARG A 62 -21.24 31.73 -13.93
C ARG A 62 -20.59 30.46 -13.37
N ASN A 63 -19.86 30.57 -12.26
CA ASN A 63 -19.23 29.43 -11.59
C ASN A 63 -20.25 28.40 -11.08
N GLY A 64 -21.40 28.84 -10.56
CA GLY A 64 -22.48 27.94 -10.14
C GLY A 64 -23.04 27.09 -11.30
N ARG A 65 -23.25 27.70 -12.47
CA ARG A 65 -23.74 26.98 -13.67
C ARG A 65 -22.72 26.00 -14.23
N VAL A 66 -21.43 26.37 -14.25
CA VAL A 66 -20.36 25.47 -14.68
C VAL A 66 -20.23 24.29 -13.72
N LYS A 67 -20.28 24.52 -12.40
CA LYS A 67 -20.29 23.44 -11.40
C LYS A 67 -21.44 22.45 -11.62
N LEU A 68 -22.65 22.96 -11.89
CA LEU A 68 -23.82 22.11 -12.20
C LEU A 68 -23.60 21.28 -13.47
N TRP A 69 -23.09 21.89 -14.54
CA TRP A 69 -22.80 21.22 -15.80
C TRP A 69 -21.73 20.11 -15.63
N VAL A 70 -20.64 20.40 -14.91
CA VAL A 70 -19.60 19.42 -14.57
C VAL A 70 -20.19 18.24 -13.77
N SER A 71 -21.09 18.52 -12.83
CA SER A 71 -21.80 17.48 -12.08
C SER A 71 -22.68 16.61 -12.97
N GLN A 72 -23.35 17.19 -13.97
CA GLN A 72 -24.19 16.44 -14.91
C GLN A 72 -23.35 15.49 -15.78
N ILE A 73 -22.19 15.94 -16.25
CA ILE A 73 -21.27 15.08 -17.02
C ILE A 73 -20.75 13.94 -16.16
N ARG A 74 -20.34 14.23 -14.91
CA ARG A 74 -19.87 13.20 -13.96
C ARG A 74 -20.94 12.13 -13.74
N ASP A 75 -22.17 12.54 -13.46
CA ASP A 75 -23.28 11.63 -13.17
C ASP A 75 -23.65 10.77 -14.40
N GLU A 76 -23.58 11.33 -15.61
CA GLU A 76 -23.79 10.56 -16.84
C GLU A 76 -22.63 9.61 -17.16
N ALA A 77 -21.38 10.01 -16.86
CA ALA A 77 -20.23 9.13 -16.99
C ALA A 77 -20.33 7.91 -16.05
N TYR A 78 -20.80 8.11 -14.81
CA TYR A 78 -21.13 7.00 -13.91
C TYR A 78 -22.20 6.08 -14.52
N ASN A 79 -23.26 6.64 -15.08
CA ASN A 79 -24.29 5.84 -15.74
C ASN A 79 -23.74 5.02 -16.92
N VAL A 80 -22.83 5.59 -17.72
CA VAL A 80 -22.12 4.85 -18.79
C VAL A 80 -21.39 3.64 -18.21
N GLU A 81 -20.58 3.86 -17.17
CA GLU A 81 -19.80 2.81 -16.54
C GLU A 81 -20.69 1.67 -16.05
N ASP A 82 -21.79 1.99 -15.35
CA ASP A 82 -22.71 0.99 -14.81
C ASP A 82 -23.41 0.19 -15.93
N VAL A 83 -23.80 0.85 -17.03
CA VAL A 83 -24.44 0.19 -18.18
C VAL A 83 -23.46 -0.75 -18.89
N ILE A 84 -22.22 -0.32 -19.10
CA ILE A 84 -21.18 -1.12 -19.72
C ILE A 84 -20.84 -2.33 -18.85
N ASP A 85 -20.60 -2.13 -17.55
CA ASP A 85 -20.27 -3.20 -16.62
C ASP A 85 -21.42 -4.23 -16.53
N LEU A 86 -22.67 -3.78 -16.45
CA LEU A 86 -23.83 -4.67 -16.49
C LEU A 86 -23.96 -5.43 -17.80
N PHE A 87 -23.57 -4.82 -18.93
CA PHE A 87 -23.56 -5.49 -20.23
C PHE A 87 -22.49 -6.59 -20.28
N VAL A 88 -21.24 -6.27 -19.90
CA VAL A 88 -20.13 -7.23 -19.81
C VAL A 88 -20.51 -8.40 -18.91
N LEU A 89 -21.09 -8.12 -17.73
CA LEU A 89 -21.61 -9.13 -16.81
C LEU A 89 -22.65 -10.07 -17.43
N LYS A 90 -23.58 -9.52 -18.22
CA LYS A 90 -24.64 -10.31 -18.88
C LYS A 90 -24.07 -11.18 -20.00
N GLU A 91 -23.16 -10.64 -20.81
CA GLU A 91 -22.51 -11.41 -21.89
C GLU A 91 -21.65 -12.54 -21.34
N GLU A 92 -20.90 -12.30 -20.26
CA GLU A 92 -20.17 -13.36 -19.56
C GLU A 92 -21.09 -14.48 -19.07
N ARG A 93 -22.22 -14.14 -18.45
CA ARG A 93 -23.19 -15.13 -17.95
C ARG A 93 -23.78 -15.98 -19.09
N GLN A 94 -24.06 -15.39 -20.24
CA GLN A 94 -24.55 -16.13 -21.40
C GLN A 94 -23.49 -17.10 -21.94
N ARG A 95 -22.21 -16.72 -21.94
CA ARG A 95 -21.12 -17.61 -22.35
C ARG A 95 -20.94 -18.82 -21.42
N ARG A 96 -21.17 -18.64 -20.12
CA ARG A 96 -21.06 -19.70 -19.10
C ARG A 96 -22.17 -20.76 -19.17
N ARG A 97 -23.25 -20.54 -19.93
CA ARG A 97 -24.34 -21.52 -20.09
C ARG A 97 -23.91 -22.71 -20.97
N ASN A 98 -24.41 -23.90 -20.65
CA ASN A 98 -24.27 -25.09 -21.50
C ASN A 98 -24.98 -24.89 -22.85
N MET A 99 -24.63 -25.64 -23.91
CA MET A 99 -25.17 -25.44 -25.26
C MET A 99 -26.71 -25.40 -25.31
N ALA A 100 -27.40 -26.29 -24.60
CA ALA A 100 -28.86 -26.29 -24.51
C ALA A 100 -29.43 -24.99 -23.90
N LEU A 101 -28.81 -24.47 -22.85
CA LEU A 101 -29.21 -23.22 -22.19
C LEU A 101 -28.81 -21.97 -22.99
N LYS A 102 -27.80 -22.06 -23.86
CA LYS A 102 -27.46 -20.99 -24.82
C LYS A 102 -28.55 -20.84 -25.89
N ILE A 103 -29.12 -21.94 -26.38
CA ILE A 103 -30.21 -21.95 -27.37
C ILE A 103 -31.49 -21.36 -26.76
N ILE A 104 -31.87 -21.79 -25.56
CA ILE A 104 -33.04 -21.26 -24.84
C ILE A 104 -32.86 -19.78 -24.45
N GLY A 105 -31.63 -19.36 -24.15
CA GLY A 105 -31.29 -17.99 -23.75
C GLY A 105 -31.12 -17.00 -24.90
N TYR A 106 -31.10 -17.45 -26.16
CA TYR A 106 -30.77 -16.63 -27.33
C TYR A 106 -31.74 -15.45 -27.59
N PRO A 107 -33.08 -15.62 -27.47
CA PRO A 107 -34.02 -14.50 -27.63
C PRO A 107 -33.81 -13.42 -26.56
N ASN A 108 -33.59 -13.85 -25.31
CA ASN A 108 -33.28 -12.95 -24.20
C ASN A 108 -31.93 -12.23 -24.39
N ARG A 109 -30.97 -12.84 -25.08
CA ARG A 109 -29.68 -12.21 -25.42
C ARG A 109 -29.88 -11.09 -26.43
N LEU A 110 -30.60 -11.32 -27.53
CA LEU A 110 -30.91 -10.30 -28.53
C LEU A 110 -31.68 -9.12 -27.94
N LEU A 111 -32.66 -9.38 -27.06
CA LEU A 111 -33.38 -8.36 -26.30
C LEU A 111 -32.47 -7.52 -25.40
N ASN A 112 -31.51 -8.16 -24.71
CA ASN A 112 -30.54 -7.43 -23.87
C ASN A 112 -29.56 -6.59 -24.70
N ILE A 113 -29.09 -7.11 -25.84
CA ILE A 113 -28.23 -6.37 -26.78
C ILE A 113 -28.97 -5.13 -27.28
N HIS A 114 -30.22 -5.28 -27.74
CA HIS A 114 -31.05 -4.15 -28.16
C HIS A 114 -31.31 -3.14 -27.02
N LEU A 115 -31.58 -3.63 -25.81
CA LEU A 115 -31.78 -2.77 -24.64
C LEU A 115 -30.53 -1.95 -24.32
N VAL A 116 -29.36 -2.58 -24.33
CA VAL A 116 -28.08 -1.90 -24.05
C VAL A 116 -27.72 -0.94 -25.18
N ALA A 117 -27.91 -1.32 -26.45
CA ALA A 117 -27.75 -0.43 -27.59
C ALA A 117 -28.61 0.83 -27.41
N LYS A 118 -29.89 0.64 -27.07
CA LYS A 118 -30.83 1.74 -26.81
C LYS A 118 -30.38 2.60 -25.62
N GLN A 119 -29.94 1.98 -24.52
CA GLN A 119 -29.42 2.71 -23.35
C GLN A 119 -28.18 3.55 -23.72
N ILE A 120 -27.22 2.99 -24.46
CA ILE A 120 -26.03 3.70 -24.93
C ILE A 120 -26.42 4.86 -25.86
N GLN A 121 -27.37 4.65 -26.78
CA GLN A 121 -27.88 5.70 -27.65
C GLN A 121 -28.58 6.82 -26.86
N ASP A 122 -29.39 6.48 -25.86
CA ASP A 122 -30.06 7.43 -24.98
C ASP A 122 -29.06 8.22 -24.14
N ILE A 123 -28.03 7.57 -23.59
CA ILE A 123 -26.90 8.22 -22.89
C ILE A 123 -26.21 9.20 -23.84
N LYS A 124 -25.82 8.75 -25.04
CA LYS A 124 -25.17 9.60 -26.04
C LYS A 124 -26.03 10.83 -26.37
N LYS A 125 -27.35 10.65 -26.52
CA LYS A 125 -28.28 11.77 -26.76
C LYS A 125 -28.29 12.76 -25.59
N ARG A 126 -28.27 12.27 -24.36
CA ARG A 126 -28.16 13.12 -23.16
C ARG A 126 -26.82 13.85 -23.09
N LEU A 127 -25.70 13.16 -23.33
CA LEU A 127 -24.37 13.76 -23.39
C LEU A 127 -24.29 14.89 -24.42
N LYS A 128 -24.87 14.67 -25.62
CA LYS A 128 -25.00 15.72 -26.65
C LYS A 128 -25.84 16.91 -26.20
N GLY A 129 -26.95 16.65 -25.50
CA GLY A 129 -27.77 17.73 -24.93
C GLY A 129 -27.02 18.53 -23.87
N ILE A 130 -26.27 17.84 -22.99
CA ILE A 130 -25.44 18.46 -21.96
C ILE A 130 -24.30 19.26 -22.60
N SER A 131 -23.61 18.72 -23.61
CA SER A 131 -22.53 19.41 -24.30
C SER A 131 -23.02 20.61 -25.11
N ALA A 132 -24.20 20.55 -25.74
CA ALA A 132 -24.82 21.69 -26.42
C ALA A 132 -25.13 22.85 -25.45
N ASN A 133 -25.55 22.55 -24.22
CA ASN A 133 -25.78 23.58 -23.19
C ASN A 133 -24.50 24.32 -22.79
N ALA A 134 -23.30 23.77 -23.06
CA ALA A 134 -22.02 24.43 -22.80
C ALA A 134 -21.90 25.75 -23.61
N GLU A 135 -22.44 25.77 -24.83
CA GLU A 135 -22.48 26.95 -25.69
C GLU A 135 -23.36 28.04 -25.10
N THR A 136 -24.52 27.66 -24.56
CA THR A 136 -25.46 28.55 -23.86
C THR A 136 -24.83 29.17 -22.61
N TYR A 137 -23.85 28.50 -21.99
CA TYR A 137 -23.09 29.01 -20.85
C TYR A 137 -21.84 29.83 -21.25
N GLY A 138 -21.64 30.07 -22.55
CA GLY A 138 -20.56 30.89 -23.08
C GLY A 138 -19.17 30.26 -22.96
N LEU A 139 -19.08 28.93 -22.96
CA LEU A 139 -17.83 28.17 -22.84
C LEU A 139 -17.06 28.08 -24.18
N ASN A 140 -17.60 28.54 -25.32
CA ASN A 140 -16.99 28.38 -26.65
C ASN A 140 -16.28 29.62 -27.23
N LYS A 141 -15.91 30.64 -26.43
CA LYS A 141 -15.08 31.74 -26.97
C LYS A 141 -13.63 31.25 -27.12
N GLN A 142 -13.27 30.87 -28.35
CA GLN A 142 -11.88 30.68 -28.78
C GLN A 142 -11.08 31.95 -28.52
N SER A 143 -10.19 31.90 -27.54
CA SER A 143 -8.95 32.67 -27.56
C SER A 143 -7.83 31.66 -27.77
N GLY A 144 -7.17 31.74 -28.91
CA GLY A 144 -6.12 30.83 -29.32
C GLY A 144 -4.99 30.78 -28.30
N GLU A 145 -4.63 29.57 -27.91
CA GLU A 145 -3.27 29.05 -27.88
C GLU A 145 -3.36 27.60 -27.41
N SER A 146 -3.20 26.69 -28.36
CA SER A 146 -3.08 25.26 -28.13
C SER A 146 -1.73 24.96 -27.50
N SER A 147 -1.71 24.59 -26.22
CA SER A 147 -0.62 23.79 -25.66
C SER A 147 -1.15 22.42 -25.23
N SER A 148 -1.05 21.46 -26.14
CA SER A 148 -1.16 20.04 -25.81
C SER A 148 0.11 19.63 -25.05
N ALA A 149 0.14 19.85 -23.74
CA ALA A 149 1.14 19.23 -22.88
C ALA A 149 0.79 17.75 -22.74
N SER A 150 1.56 16.89 -23.39
CA SER A 150 1.43 15.45 -23.35
C SER A 150 1.67 14.91 -21.93
N LEU A 151 0.94 13.85 -21.56
CA LEU A 151 1.04 13.14 -20.27
C LEU A 151 2.48 12.76 -19.89
N ASN A 152 3.35 12.53 -20.88
CA ASN A 152 4.75 12.21 -20.67
C ASN A 152 5.56 13.38 -20.10
N GLN A 153 5.19 14.63 -20.38
CA GLN A 153 5.97 15.80 -19.96
C GLN A 153 5.75 16.17 -18.49
N VAL A 154 4.54 15.95 -17.95
CA VAL A 154 4.26 16.15 -16.52
C VAL A 154 4.91 15.04 -15.67
N LEU A 155 4.97 13.82 -16.20
CA LEU A 155 5.64 12.70 -15.53
C LEU A 155 7.17 12.83 -15.55
N LEU A 156 7.74 13.30 -16.66
CA LEU A 156 9.17 13.60 -16.77
C LEU A 156 9.59 14.75 -15.84
N LEU A 157 8.76 15.78 -15.65
CA LEU A 157 9.04 16.86 -14.69
C LEU A 157 9.05 16.39 -13.23
N VAL A 158 8.35 15.30 -12.89
CA VAL A 158 8.42 14.64 -11.57
C VAL A 158 9.68 13.80 -11.43
N LYS A 159 10.19 13.20 -12.53
CA LYS A 159 11.49 12.51 -12.52
C LYS A 159 12.68 13.47 -12.43
N GLU A 160 12.59 14.69 -13.00
CA GLU A 160 13.70 15.67 -13.01
C GLU A 160 13.74 16.61 -11.80
N ASN A 161 12.66 16.74 -11.02
CA ASN A 161 12.62 17.52 -9.78
C ASN A 161 12.22 16.65 -8.58
N ARG A 162 13.06 15.68 -8.21
CA ARG A 162 13.04 15.14 -6.85
C ARG A 162 13.48 16.24 -5.89
N ALA A 163 12.53 17.03 -5.41
CA ALA A 163 12.76 17.84 -4.21
C ALA A 163 13.07 16.87 -3.05
N PRO A 164 14.02 17.19 -2.16
CA PRO A 164 14.28 16.34 -1.00
C PRO A 164 12.96 16.10 -0.27
N MET A 165 12.68 14.84 0.08
CA MET A 165 11.65 14.55 1.07
C MET A 165 11.98 15.40 2.30
N VAL A 166 11.11 16.34 2.63
CA VAL A 166 11.16 16.99 3.94
C VAL A 166 10.77 15.90 4.91
N GLU A 167 11.75 15.39 5.67
CA GLU A 167 11.43 14.58 6.83
C GLU A 167 10.52 15.41 7.72
N GLU A 168 9.42 14.83 8.20
CA GLU A 168 8.43 15.49 9.08
C GLU A 168 9.03 15.99 10.42
N ALA A 169 10.36 15.90 10.58
CA ALA A 169 11.14 16.34 11.72
C ALA A 169 11.59 17.82 11.66
N ASP A 170 11.26 18.60 10.62
CA ASP A 170 11.54 20.05 10.62
C ASP A 170 10.50 20.82 11.46
N VAL A 171 10.54 20.58 12.78
CA VAL A 171 9.74 21.31 13.77
C VAL A 171 10.33 22.70 13.97
N VAL A 172 9.68 23.72 13.42
CA VAL A 172 10.14 25.13 13.52
C VAL A 172 9.41 25.85 14.66
N GLY A 173 10.16 26.61 15.46
CA GLY A 173 9.60 27.60 16.41
C GLY A 173 9.18 27.04 17.77
N PHE A 174 9.02 25.71 17.92
CA PHE A 174 8.69 25.09 19.20
C PHE A 174 9.89 24.88 20.12
N HIS A 175 11.10 25.30 19.76
CA HIS A 175 12.31 25.02 20.56
C HIS A 175 12.15 25.42 22.03
N ARG A 176 11.58 26.61 22.30
CA ARG A 176 11.38 27.11 23.67
C ARG A 176 10.24 26.40 24.41
N ASP A 177 9.13 26.10 23.73
CA ASP A 177 7.98 25.41 24.34
C ASP A 177 8.27 23.92 24.55
N ALA A 178 9.02 23.29 23.64
CA ALA A 178 9.56 21.95 23.75
C ALA A 178 10.61 21.88 24.86
N GLU A 179 11.51 22.86 25.00
CA GLU A 179 12.41 22.97 26.16
C GLU A 179 11.63 23.15 27.46
N LYS A 180 10.55 23.96 27.46
CA LYS A 180 9.69 24.15 28.65
C LYS A 180 8.93 22.87 29.02
N LEU A 181 8.41 22.14 28.04
CA LEU A 181 7.75 20.85 28.24
C LEU A 181 8.75 19.76 28.64
N ALA A 182 9.92 19.71 28.02
CA ALA A 182 11.00 18.79 28.38
C ALA A 182 11.50 19.06 29.81
N THR A 183 11.71 20.32 30.19
CA THR A 183 12.08 20.67 31.58
C THR A 183 10.98 20.38 32.60
N LEU A 184 9.70 20.44 32.20
CA LEU A 184 8.56 20.06 33.05
C LEU A 184 8.34 18.54 33.14
N LEU A 185 8.78 17.77 32.14
CA LEU A 185 8.54 16.33 32.05
C LEU A 185 9.77 15.49 32.43
N VAL A 186 10.92 15.68 31.79
CA VAL A 186 12.22 15.05 32.10
C VAL A 186 13.31 15.87 31.39
N GLY A 187 14.19 16.56 32.12
CA GLY A 187 15.16 17.50 31.55
C GLY A 187 16.05 16.92 30.44
N GLY A 188 15.97 17.51 29.24
CA GLY A 188 16.84 17.22 28.08
C GLY A 188 16.63 18.23 26.94
N GLU A 189 17.71 18.65 26.28
CA GLU A 189 17.76 19.72 25.26
C GLU A 189 17.57 19.20 23.81
N ALA A 190 16.97 20.02 22.93
CA ALA A 190 16.71 19.72 21.52
C ALA A 190 17.61 20.54 20.56
N ARG A 191 18.02 19.96 19.41
CA ARG A 191 18.96 20.52 18.42
C ARG A 191 18.28 21.25 17.25
N GLN A 192 19.00 22.21 16.66
CA GLN A 192 18.59 23.09 15.56
C GLN A 192 18.92 22.53 14.16
N ASN A 193 18.00 22.69 13.18
CA ASN A 193 18.20 22.35 11.76
C ASN A 193 18.55 23.58 10.89
N HIS A 194 19.31 23.30 9.82
CA HIS A 194 19.95 24.25 8.90
C HIS A 194 18.97 24.90 7.91
N SER A 195 19.12 26.21 7.68
CA SER A 195 18.28 26.99 6.74
C SER A 195 18.70 26.81 5.28
N VAL A 196 17.81 26.25 4.45
CA VAL A 196 17.91 26.33 2.99
C VAL A 196 17.35 27.67 2.52
N SER A 197 18.16 28.46 1.82
CA SER A 197 17.80 29.81 1.37
C SER A 197 16.87 29.79 0.15
N CYS A 198 15.77 30.54 0.23
CA CYS A 198 14.83 30.77 -0.88
C CYS A 198 15.41 31.80 -1.86
N PRO A 199 15.29 31.62 -3.18
CA PRO A 199 15.69 32.64 -4.16
C PRO A 199 15.00 33.98 -3.87
N THR A 200 15.76 35.07 -3.82
CA THR A 200 15.30 36.41 -3.43
C THR A 200 14.12 36.94 -4.27
N GLU A 201 14.02 36.53 -5.54
CA GLU A 201 12.91 36.90 -6.43
C GLU A 201 11.55 36.29 -6.03
N LEU A 202 11.56 35.17 -5.30
CA LEU A 202 10.36 34.43 -4.87
C LEU A 202 10.00 34.70 -3.41
N GLU A 203 10.91 35.31 -2.64
CA GLU A 203 10.76 35.54 -1.20
C GLU A 203 9.51 36.38 -0.89
N GLU A 204 9.29 37.47 -1.63
CA GLU A 204 8.13 38.36 -1.46
C GLU A 204 6.79 37.66 -1.78
N LEU A 205 6.78 36.79 -2.80
CA LEU A 205 5.60 35.98 -3.10
C LEU A 205 5.40 34.90 -2.03
N GLY A 206 6.47 34.25 -1.58
CA GLY A 206 6.44 33.27 -0.50
C GLY A 206 5.87 33.85 0.80
N LYS A 207 6.35 35.02 1.23
CA LYS A 207 5.82 35.74 2.40
C LYS A 207 4.32 36.05 2.26
N LYS A 208 3.87 36.47 1.08
CA LYS A 208 2.43 36.69 0.80
C LYS A 208 1.60 35.41 0.87
N ILE A 209 2.15 34.27 0.42
CA ILE A 209 1.47 32.97 0.49
C ILE A 209 1.39 32.50 1.95
N VAL A 210 2.49 32.55 2.69
CA VAL A 210 2.52 32.13 4.11
C VAL A 210 1.63 33.02 4.97
N GLY A 211 1.63 34.33 4.74
CA GLY A 211 0.75 35.28 5.45
C GLY A 211 -0.74 34.94 5.31
N LYS A 212 -1.14 34.31 4.20
CA LYS A 212 -2.53 33.87 3.97
C LYS A 212 -2.92 32.62 4.74
N CYS A 213 -1.96 31.79 5.12
CA CYS A 213 -2.21 30.61 5.94
C CYS A 213 -2.57 30.97 7.40
N GLY A 214 -2.41 32.24 7.81
CA GLY A 214 -2.77 32.70 9.15
C GLY A 214 -1.98 32.01 10.27
N GLY A 215 -0.78 31.48 9.98
CA GLY A 215 0.06 30.77 10.95
C GLY A 215 -0.31 29.30 11.20
N LEU A 216 -1.25 28.72 10.45
CA LEU A 216 -1.64 27.31 10.59
C LEU A 216 -0.58 26.38 9.96
N PRO A 217 0.10 25.52 10.75
CA PRO A 217 1.21 24.70 10.25
C PRO A 217 0.82 23.78 9.09
N LEU A 218 -0.32 23.08 9.20
CA LEU A 218 -0.79 22.19 8.13
C LEU A 218 -1.05 22.96 6.82
N ALA A 219 -1.67 24.14 6.87
CA ALA A 219 -1.95 24.95 5.70
C ALA A 219 -0.64 25.43 5.03
N ILE A 220 0.37 25.79 5.82
CA ILE A 220 1.70 26.17 5.33
C ILE A 220 2.38 24.99 4.64
N VAL A 221 2.40 23.82 5.29
CA VAL A 221 3.05 22.61 4.78
C VAL A 221 2.38 22.13 3.48
N VAL A 222 1.04 22.09 3.44
CA VAL A 222 0.28 21.69 2.25
C VAL A 222 0.47 22.65 1.07
N LEU A 223 0.54 23.97 1.31
CA LEU A 223 0.88 24.92 0.25
C LEU A 223 2.34 24.83 -0.16
N GLY A 224 3.26 24.55 0.77
CA GLY A 224 4.66 24.26 0.49
C GLY A 224 4.80 23.08 -0.46
N GLY A 225 4.14 21.96 -0.14
CA GLY A 225 4.08 20.77 -1.00
C GLY A 225 3.49 21.07 -2.39
N LEU A 226 2.42 21.87 -2.47
CA LEU A 226 1.87 22.34 -3.74
C LEU A 226 2.90 23.15 -4.55
N LEU A 227 3.58 24.11 -3.93
CA LEU A 227 4.57 24.97 -4.58
C LEU A 227 5.81 24.21 -5.05
N CYS A 228 6.23 23.15 -4.34
CA CYS A 228 7.31 22.27 -4.77
C CYS A 228 7.04 21.61 -6.13
N THR A 229 5.76 21.41 -6.49
CA THR A 229 5.37 20.85 -7.80
C THR A 229 5.30 21.89 -8.92
N LYS A 230 5.47 23.19 -8.61
CA LYS A 230 5.41 24.27 -9.60
C LYS A 230 6.81 24.66 -10.03
N ALA A 231 6.94 25.12 -11.28
CA ALA A 231 8.17 25.76 -11.73
C ALA A 231 8.55 26.89 -10.76
N LYS A 232 9.82 26.98 -10.38
CA LYS A 232 10.37 28.00 -9.47
C LYS A 232 10.51 29.35 -10.19
N THR A 233 9.40 29.87 -10.71
CA THR A 233 9.31 31.11 -11.47
C THR A 233 8.25 32.02 -10.88
N HIS A 234 8.47 33.34 -10.96
CA HIS A 234 7.52 34.34 -10.46
C HIS A 234 6.11 34.12 -11.02
N GLY A 235 5.99 33.83 -12.32
CA GLY A 235 4.69 33.63 -12.99
C GLY A 235 3.90 32.43 -12.46
N ALA A 236 4.57 31.32 -12.13
CA ALA A 236 3.89 30.15 -11.58
C ALA A 236 3.41 30.38 -10.15
N TRP A 237 4.23 30.99 -9.30
CA TRP A 237 3.87 31.31 -7.91
C TRP A 237 2.80 32.39 -7.82
N PHE A 238 2.85 33.39 -8.70
CA PHE A 238 1.83 34.45 -8.77
C PHE A 238 0.44 33.87 -9.11
N LYS A 239 0.35 32.85 -9.98
CA LYS A 239 -0.92 32.16 -10.26
C LYS A 239 -1.50 31.49 -9.00
N VAL A 240 -0.64 30.87 -8.17
CA VAL A 240 -1.07 30.28 -6.89
C VAL A 240 -1.58 31.36 -5.93
N VAL A 241 -0.88 32.49 -5.84
CA VAL A 241 -1.33 33.65 -5.04
C VAL A 241 -2.69 34.16 -5.48
N GLN A 242 -2.94 34.28 -6.79
CA GLN A 242 -4.24 34.71 -7.31
C GLN A 242 -5.36 33.72 -6.96
N SER A 243 -5.11 32.42 -7.13
CA SER A 243 -6.08 31.38 -6.75
C SER A 243 -6.38 31.41 -5.26
N ALA A 244 -5.35 31.58 -4.42
CA ALA A 244 -5.51 31.68 -2.97
C ALA A 244 -6.25 32.96 -2.53
N ASN A 245 -6.05 34.09 -3.21
CA ASN A 245 -6.78 35.34 -2.92
C ASN A 245 -8.28 35.19 -3.14
N TRP A 246 -8.71 34.43 -4.14
CA TRP A 246 -10.12 34.27 -4.44
C TRP A 246 -10.84 33.39 -3.41
N VAL A 247 -10.18 32.32 -2.94
CA VAL A 247 -10.79 31.42 -1.95
C VAL A 247 -10.89 32.09 -0.58
N LEU A 248 -9.80 32.74 -0.13
CA LEU A 248 -9.63 33.26 1.24
C LEU A 248 -10.33 34.59 1.55
N ASN A 249 -11.12 35.13 0.62
CA ASN A 249 -11.91 36.35 0.81
C ASN A 249 -13.35 36.06 1.27
N GLN A 250 -13.69 34.81 1.56
CA GLN A 250 -14.95 34.41 2.21
C GLN A 250 -14.66 34.27 3.71
N ASP A 251 -15.51 34.82 4.58
CA ASP A 251 -15.31 34.88 6.06
C ASP A 251 -15.37 33.50 6.78
N THR A 252 -15.06 32.41 6.06
CA THR A 252 -15.09 31.03 6.54
C THR A 252 -13.69 30.46 6.77
N ASN A 253 -13.65 29.25 7.36
CA ASN A 253 -12.46 28.58 7.89
C ASN A 253 -11.30 28.52 6.87
N ARG A 254 -10.36 29.48 6.98
CA ARG A 254 -9.20 29.69 6.10
C ARG A 254 -8.37 28.43 5.85
N CYS A 255 -8.33 27.49 6.81
CA CYS A 255 -7.61 26.23 6.66
C CYS A 255 -8.25 25.35 5.58
N ALA A 256 -9.55 25.08 5.69
CA ALA A 256 -10.28 24.20 4.77
C ALA A 256 -10.18 24.70 3.32
N GLU A 257 -10.20 26.02 3.14
CA GLU A 257 -10.04 26.69 1.86
C GLU A 257 -8.65 26.50 1.24
N VAL A 258 -7.59 26.56 2.06
CA VAL A 258 -6.22 26.24 1.62
C VAL A 258 -6.09 24.77 1.22
N LEU A 259 -6.65 23.85 2.01
CA LEU A 259 -6.59 22.42 1.71
C LEU A 259 -7.37 22.11 0.41
N ALA A 260 -8.54 22.73 0.22
CA ALA A 260 -9.34 22.59 -0.98
C ALA A 260 -8.62 23.07 -2.25
N LEU A 261 -7.77 24.10 -2.15
CA LEU A 261 -6.92 24.55 -3.27
C LEU A 261 -5.92 23.47 -3.69
N SER A 262 -5.26 22.81 -2.74
CA SER A 262 -4.32 21.72 -3.04
C SER A 262 -5.01 20.53 -3.69
N TYR A 263 -6.23 20.18 -3.24
CA TYR A 263 -7.07 19.17 -3.91
C TYR A 263 -7.52 19.61 -5.31
N ALA A 264 -7.89 20.88 -5.50
CA ALA A 264 -8.33 21.41 -6.79
C ALA A 264 -7.21 21.36 -7.84
N ASP A 265 -5.96 21.58 -7.42
CA ASP A 265 -4.76 21.53 -8.26
C ASP A 265 -4.27 20.09 -8.57
N LEU A 266 -4.71 19.08 -7.81
CA LEU A 266 -4.28 17.70 -8.07
C LEU A 266 -4.57 17.28 -9.53
N PRO A 267 -3.62 16.57 -10.18
CA PRO A 267 -3.88 15.88 -11.43
C PRO A 267 -5.11 14.99 -11.33
N TYR A 268 -5.89 14.89 -12.42
CA TYR A 268 -7.18 14.19 -12.39
C TYR A 268 -7.05 12.73 -11.91
N TYR A 269 -5.97 12.02 -12.28
CA TYR A 269 -5.75 10.62 -11.93
C TYR A 269 -5.48 10.40 -10.43
N LEU A 270 -4.97 11.41 -9.72
CA LEU A 270 -4.72 11.34 -8.26
C LEU A 270 -5.93 11.69 -7.41
N LYS A 271 -6.96 12.34 -7.98
CA LYS A 271 -8.12 12.79 -7.20
C LYS A 271 -8.89 11.61 -6.61
N SER A 272 -9.08 10.54 -7.38
CA SER A 272 -9.72 9.32 -6.91
C SER A 272 -8.92 8.65 -5.78
N CYS A 273 -7.60 8.58 -5.92
CA CYS A 273 -6.69 8.05 -4.89
C CYS A 273 -6.76 8.86 -3.58
N PHE A 274 -6.73 10.19 -3.67
CA PHE A 274 -6.86 11.07 -2.49
C PHE A 274 -8.23 10.92 -1.81
N LEU A 275 -9.33 10.98 -2.57
CA LEU A 275 -10.68 10.82 -1.99
C LEU A 275 -10.86 9.46 -1.33
N TYR A 276 -10.20 8.41 -1.84
CA TYR A 276 -10.29 7.06 -1.29
C TYR A 276 -9.83 6.97 0.17
N PHE A 277 -8.88 7.81 0.60
CA PHE A 277 -8.47 7.88 2.00
C PHE A 277 -9.61 8.26 2.96
N GLY A 278 -10.62 8.98 2.47
CA GLY A 278 -11.82 9.32 3.25
C GLY A 278 -12.61 8.10 3.74
N LEU A 279 -12.43 6.92 3.12
CA LEU A 279 -13.08 5.67 3.54
C LEU A 279 -12.43 5.03 4.77
N PHE A 280 -11.19 5.36 5.09
CA PHE A 280 -10.48 4.77 6.22
C PHE A 280 -10.89 5.44 7.54
N PRO A 281 -10.77 4.77 8.70
CA PRO A 281 -11.00 5.38 10.01
C PRO A 281 -10.05 6.57 10.25
N GLU A 282 -10.44 7.43 11.19
CA GLU A 282 -9.58 8.50 11.71
C GLU A 282 -8.34 7.89 12.39
N ASP A 283 -7.19 8.56 12.30
CA ASP A 283 -5.88 8.11 12.81
C ASP A 283 -5.37 6.74 12.32
N ALA A 284 -6.06 6.12 11.35
CA ALA A 284 -5.71 4.79 10.88
C ALA A 284 -4.32 4.78 10.23
N GLU A 285 -3.47 3.86 10.69
CA GLU A 285 -2.22 3.56 10.01
C GLU A 285 -2.47 2.56 8.88
N ILE A 286 -2.33 3.02 7.64
CA ILE A 286 -2.71 2.29 6.44
C ILE A 286 -1.47 1.64 5.82
N SER A 287 -1.50 0.33 5.60
CA SER A 287 -0.47 -0.37 4.81
C SER A 287 -0.46 0.12 3.36
N ALA A 288 0.71 0.57 2.88
CA ALA A 288 0.86 1.10 1.52
C ALA A 288 0.56 0.02 0.47
N ASP A 289 1.10 -1.19 0.66
CA ASP A 289 0.87 -2.36 -0.17
C ASP A 289 -0.63 -2.69 -0.32
N ARG A 290 -1.37 -2.63 0.79
CA ARG A 290 -2.82 -2.87 0.80
C ARG A 290 -3.57 -1.77 0.05
N LEU A 291 -3.21 -0.51 0.28
CA LEU A 291 -3.82 0.63 -0.39
C LEU A 291 -3.61 0.58 -1.92
N ILE A 292 -2.39 0.25 -2.36
CA ILE A 292 -2.05 0.07 -3.78
C ILE A 292 -2.96 -0.98 -4.42
N ARG A 293 -3.14 -2.14 -3.78
CA ARG A 293 -4.03 -3.20 -4.29
C ARG A 293 -5.48 -2.74 -4.39
N LEU A 294 -5.95 -1.94 -3.43
CA LEU A 294 -7.29 -1.36 -3.47
C LEU A 294 -7.45 -0.39 -4.65
N TRP A 295 -6.48 0.49 -4.90
CA TRP A 295 -6.50 1.40 -6.05
C TRP A 295 -6.46 0.69 -7.39
N ILE A 296 -5.67 -0.38 -7.51
CA ILE A 296 -5.61 -1.23 -8.71
C ILE A 296 -6.97 -1.92 -8.92
N ALA A 297 -7.56 -2.49 -7.87
CA ALA A 297 -8.86 -3.16 -7.94
C ALA A 297 -10.02 -2.21 -8.30
N GLU A 298 -9.95 -0.95 -7.85
CA GLU A 298 -10.88 0.11 -8.24
C GLU A 298 -10.70 0.55 -9.70
N GLY A 299 -9.49 0.38 -10.24
CA GLY A 299 -9.10 0.83 -11.57
C GLY A 299 -8.61 2.28 -11.61
N PHE A 300 -8.16 2.83 -10.49
CA PHE A 300 -7.62 4.21 -10.46
C PHE A 300 -6.24 4.33 -11.11
N VAL A 301 -5.53 3.22 -11.22
CA VAL A 301 -4.15 3.17 -11.70
C VAL A 301 -4.15 2.92 -13.20
N GLN A 302 -3.55 3.86 -13.95
CA GLN A 302 -3.45 3.79 -15.41
C GLN A 302 -2.18 3.05 -15.81
N GLN A 303 -2.28 2.06 -16.70
CA GLN A 303 -1.10 1.34 -17.18
C GLN A 303 -0.19 2.26 -18.00
N ARG A 304 1.10 2.34 -17.63
CA ARG A 304 2.11 3.19 -18.30
C ARG A 304 3.08 2.32 -19.11
N GLY A 305 2.69 1.99 -20.33
CA GLY A 305 3.51 1.12 -21.19
C GLY A 305 3.75 -0.25 -20.55
N GLU A 306 5.01 -0.60 -20.35
CA GLU A 306 5.44 -1.87 -19.74
C GLU A 306 5.61 -1.79 -18.20
N GLU A 307 5.39 -0.63 -17.59
CA GLU A 307 5.46 -0.48 -16.13
C GLU A 307 4.35 -1.29 -15.44
N MET A 308 4.70 -1.91 -14.32
CA MET A 308 3.76 -2.70 -13.53
C MET A 308 2.82 -1.77 -12.76
N MET A 309 1.56 -2.18 -12.63
CA MET A 309 0.54 -1.35 -11.97
C MET A 309 0.89 -1.03 -10.51
N GLU A 310 1.58 -1.94 -9.80
CA GLU A 310 2.03 -1.72 -8.42
C GLU A 310 3.05 -0.58 -8.33
N ASP A 311 3.99 -0.50 -9.28
CA ASP A 311 4.99 0.58 -9.31
C ASP A 311 4.31 1.91 -9.68
N VAL A 312 3.39 1.91 -10.65
CA VAL A 312 2.64 3.12 -11.01
C VAL A 312 1.77 3.60 -9.83
N ALA A 313 1.20 2.69 -9.05
CA ALA A 313 0.42 3.03 -7.87
C ALA A 313 1.29 3.54 -6.71
N GLU A 314 2.49 2.98 -6.53
CA GLU A 314 3.49 3.47 -5.58
C GLU A 314 3.92 4.91 -5.93
N ASP A 315 4.19 5.20 -7.21
CA ASP A 315 4.42 6.57 -7.71
C ASP A 315 3.27 7.52 -7.35
N TYR A 316 2.01 7.07 -7.45
CA TYR A 316 0.85 7.91 -7.14
C TYR A 316 0.83 8.28 -5.65
N LEU A 317 1.15 7.31 -4.78
CA LEU A 317 1.25 7.52 -3.33
C LEU A 317 2.40 8.49 -3.01
N GLU A 318 3.56 8.31 -3.63
CA GLU A 318 4.71 9.21 -3.46
C GLU A 318 4.36 10.65 -3.85
N VAL A 319 3.64 10.88 -4.96
CA VAL A 319 3.22 12.24 -5.36
C VAL A 319 2.27 12.87 -4.33
N LEU A 320 1.37 12.09 -3.71
CA LEU A 320 0.49 12.59 -2.66
C LEU A 320 1.27 12.96 -1.38
N ILE A 321 2.29 12.15 -1.03
CA ILE A 321 3.20 12.41 0.08
C ILE A 321 4.06 13.66 -0.18
N HIS A 322 4.61 13.79 -1.39
CA HIS A 322 5.39 14.98 -1.79
C HIS A 322 4.57 16.27 -1.80
N ARG A 323 3.24 16.18 -2.00
CA ARG A 323 2.32 17.31 -1.86
C ARG A 323 1.88 17.54 -0.41
N SER A 324 2.41 16.77 0.54
CA SER A 324 2.07 16.78 1.97
C SER A 324 0.58 16.59 2.24
N LEU A 325 -0.12 15.90 1.34
CA LEU A 325 -1.52 15.52 1.52
C LEU A 325 -1.66 14.21 2.31
N ILE A 326 -0.59 13.41 2.34
CA ILE A 326 -0.50 12.13 3.03
C ILE A 326 0.84 12.11 3.78
N GLN A 327 0.81 11.59 5.00
CA GLN A 327 1.96 11.50 5.89
C GLN A 327 2.57 10.09 5.84
N VAL A 328 3.88 10.00 5.97
CA VAL A 328 4.57 8.71 6.03
C VAL A 328 4.51 8.18 7.46
N GLY A 329 3.90 7.02 7.65
CA GLY A 329 3.83 6.38 8.97
C GLY A 329 5.13 5.66 9.30
N ARG A 330 5.51 4.69 8.47
CA ARG A 330 6.75 3.91 8.57
C ARG A 330 7.36 3.73 7.18
N LYS A 331 8.68 3.72 7.11
CA LYS A 331 9.43 3.37 5.90
C LYS A 331 9.79 1.87 5.91
N ARG A 332 9.93 1.30 4.72
CA ARG A 332 10.55 0.01 4.46
C ARG A 332 12.08 0.19 4.53
N SER A 333 12.80 -0.91 4.70
CA SER A 333 14.26 -0.94 4.78
C SER A 333 14.94 -0.42 3.50
N ASP A 334 14.34 -0.62 2.33
CA ASP A 334 14.77 -0.04 1.05
C ASP A 334 14.51 1.47 0.92
N GLY A 335 13.80 2.08 1.87
CA GLY A 335 13.40 3.49 1.87
C GLY A 335 12.01 3.76 1.28
N GLY A 336 11.33 2.74 0.74
CA GLY A 336 9.94 2.86 0.27
C GLY A 336 8.95 3.06 1.42
N VAL A 337 7.69 3.33 1.10
CA VAL A 337 6.65 3.54 2.14
C VAL A 337 6.12 2.19 2.61
N LYS A 338 6.16 1.93 3.92
CA LYS A 338 5.56 0.72 4.54
C LYS A 338 4.12 1.00 4.96
N THR A 339 3.92 2.12 5.66
CA THR A 339 2.61 2.60 6.09
C THR A 339 2.49 4.10 5.89
N CYS A 340 1.25 4.58 5.71
CA CYS A 340 0.92 5.99 5.56
C CYS A 340 -0.30 6.37 6.41
N ARG A 341 -0.48 7.67 6.65
CA ARG A 341 -1.59 8.25 7.42
C ARG A 341 -2.12 9.49 6.70
N ILE A 342 -3.40 9.81 6.91
CA ILE A 342 -4.00 11.06 6.45
C ILE A 342 -4.35 11.90 7.66
N HIS A 343 -4.00 13.19 7.62
CA HIS A 343 -4.37 14.12 8.68
C HIS A 343 -5.89 14.33 8.69
N ASP A 344 -6.52 14.43 9.86
CA ASP A 344 -7.98 14.51 10.03
C ASP A 344 -8.65 15.61 9.19
N LEU A 345 -8.09 16.82 9.14
CA LEU A 345 -8.63 17.90 8.30
C LEU A 345 -8.59 17.60 6.79
N LEU A 346 -7.56 16.88 6.34
CA LEU A 346 -7.45 16.41 4.96
C LEU A 346 -8.39 15.25 4.68
N ARG A 347 -8.62 14.39 5.68
CA ARG A 347 -9.62 13.33 5.65
C ARG A 347 -11.03 13.91 5.57
N ASP A 348 -11.36 14.91 6.37
CA ASP A 348 -12.64 15.62 6.32
C ASP A 348 -12.86 16.31 4.97
N LEU A 349 -11.81 16.91 4.40
CA LEU A 349 -11.85 17.43 3.04
C LEU A 349 -12.15 16.30 2.04
N ALA A 350 -11.46 15.16 2.12
CA ALA A 350 -11.71 14.01 1.24
C ALA A 350 -13.15 13.49 1.37
N ILE A 351 -13.70 13.45 2.58
CA ILE A 351 -15.08 13.02 2.84
C ILE A 351 -16.08 14.01 2.26
N SER A 352 -15.89 15.30 2.50
CA SER A 352 -16.80 16.35 2.03
C SER A 352 -16.83 16.43 0.50
N GLU A 353 -15.67 16.48 -0.16
CA GLU A 353 -15.54 16.45 -1.62
C GLU A 353 -16.07 15.12 -2.19
N GLY A 354 -15.79 14.01 -1.52
CA GLY A 354 -16.25 12.68 -1.92
C GLY A 354 -17.77 12.52 -1.89
N LYS A 355 -18.44 13.03 -0.85
CA LYS A 355 -19.91 13.05 -0.76
C LYS A 355 -20.53 13.97 -1.80
N GLN A 356 -19.97 15.16 -1.99
CA GLN A 356 -20.43 16.11 -3.01
C GLN A 356 -20.35 15.51 -4.43
N ASP A 357 -19.32 14.70 -4.68
CA ASP A 357 -19.11 14.04 -5.96
C ASP A 357 -19.79 12.65 -6.09
N LYS A 358 -20.59 12.22 -5.09
CA LYS A 358 -21.23 10.88 -5.01
C LYS A 358 -20.21 9.73 -5.15
N PHE A 359 -18.97 10.00 -4.77
CA PHE A 359 -17.85 9.10 -4.90
C PHE A 359 -17.80 8.10 -3.75
N LEU A 360 -18.01 8.58 -2.51
CA LEU A 360 -18.00 7.79 -1.29
C LEU A 360 -19.10 8.23 -0.31
N ASP A 361 -19.51 7.28 0.52
CA ASP A 361 -20.32 7.49 1.72
C ASP A 361 -19.72 6.73 2.91
N ILE A 362 -20.01 7.21 4.12
CA ILE A 362 -19.59 6.59 5.39
C ILE A 362 -20.85 6.38 6.23
N CYS A 363 -21.07 5.15 6.69
CA CYS A 363 -22.17 4.78 7.58
C CYS A 363 -23.55 5.34 7.17
N ALA A 364 -23.82 5.40 5.87
CA ALA A 364 -25.05 5.95 5.31
C ALA A 364 -25.72 4.92 4.38
N GLU A 365 -26.97 5.20 3.99
CA GLU A 365 -27.56 4.46 2.88
C GLU A 365 -26.68 4.65 1.62
N PRO A 366 -26.37 3.56 0.89
CA PRO A 366 -25.52 3.59 -0.30
C PRO A 366 -26.15 4.39 -1.45
N ALA A 367 -26.00 5.71 -1.41
CA ALA A 367 -26.25 6.62 -2.52
C ALA A 367 -25.00 6.80 -3.40
N SER A 368 -23.83 6.56 -2.82
CA SER A 368 -22.53 6.61 -3.51
C SER A 368 -22.01 5.24 -3.93
N ARG A 369 -20.95 5.27 -4.72
CA ARG A 369 -20.34 4.07 -5.32
C ARG A 369 -19.41 3.31 -4.39
N ARG A 370 -19.00 3.93 -3.28
CA ARG A 370 -18.09 3.34 -2.30
C ARG A 370 -18.62 3.59 -0.91
N LEU A 371 -18.59 2.57 -0.08
CA LEU A 371 -19.14 2.64 1.27
C LEU A 371 -18.12 2.12 2.26
N ALA A 372 -17.85 2.92 3.28
CA ALA A 372 -17.15 2.48 4.48
C ALA A 372 -18.16 2.27 5.62
N LEU A 373 -18.06 1.13 6.29
CA LEU A 373 -18.76 0.86 7.53
C LEU A 373 -17.78 0.97 8.70
N LEU A 374 -17.91 2.05 9.47
CA LEU A 374 -17.10 2.34 10.64
C LEU A 374 -17.90 2.03 11.93
N PRO A 375 -17.23 1.73 13.06
CA PRO A 375 -17.88 1.62 14.35
C PRO A 375 -18.54 2.96 14.73
N VAL A 376 -19.84 2.97 15.00
CA VAL A 376 -20.56 4.18 15.48
C VAL A 376 -21.06 3.93 16.91
N ALA A 377 -20.85 4.90 17.80
CA ALA A 377 -21.23 4.82 19.22
C ALA A 377 -22.75 4.63 19.44
N ASN A 378 -23.59 5.09 18.50
CA ASN A 378 -25.05 5.08 18.61
C ASN A 378 -25.70 4.22 17.53
N GLY A 379 -25.48 2.91 17.59
CA GLY A 379 -26.18 1.95 16.73
C GLY A 379 -25.76 1.98 15.26
N MET A 380 -26.01 0.86 14.59
CA MET A 380 -25.61 0.65 13.20
C MET A 380 -26.69 1.16 12.24
N LEU A 381 -26.33 2.05 11.32
CA LEU A 381 -27.11 2.30 10.11
C LEU A 381 -26.75 1.22 9.10
N TYR A 382 -27.60 0.19 9.00
CA TYR A 382 -27.49 -0.80 7.93
C TYR A 382 -28.12 -0.24 6.65
N PRO A 383 -27.63 -0.63 5.46
CA PRO A 383 -28.32 -0.31 4.21
C PRO A 383 -29.76 -0.86 4.24
N THR A 384 -30.77 0.00 4.34
CA THR A 384 -32.18 -0.38 4.25
C THR A 384 -32.65 -0.57 2.79
N THR A 385 -33.75 -1.29 2.64
CA THR A 385 -34.07 -2.24 1.55
C THR A 385 -34.57 -1.70 0.21
N SER A 386 -34.39 -0.43 -0.15
CA SER A 386 -35.24 0.20 -1.18
C SER A 386 -34.59 0.52 -2.55
N SER A 387 -33.27 0.52 -2.71
CA SER A 387 -32.61 1.01 -3.94
C SER A 387 -31.68 0.00 -4.64
N ARG A 388 -31.55 0.13 -5.97
CA ARG A 388 -30.52 -0.58 -6.75
C ARG A 388 -29.16 -0.01 -6.35
N LEU A 389 -28.30 -0.85 -5.79
CA LEU A 389 -26.99 -0.42 -5.29
C LEU A 389 -25.97 -0.51 -6.41
N ASN A 390 -25.57 0.63 -6.96
CA ASN A 390 -24.43 0.74 -7.87
C ASN A 390 -23.13 0.84 -7.06
N LEU A 391 -22.99 -0.04 -6.07
CA LEU A 391 -21.85 -0.06 -5.16
C LEU A 391 -20.70 -0.86 -5.81
N HIS A 392 -19.54 -0.23 -5.88
CA HIS A 392 -18.29 -0.73 -6.45
C HIS A 392 -17.30 -1.14 -5.35
N SER A 393 -17.37 -0.52 -4.17
CA SER A 393 -16.53 -0.89 -3.03
C SER A 393 -17.28 -0.90 -1.71
N LEU A 394 -16.98 -1.90 -0.89
CA LEU A 394 -17.43 -2.00 0.49
C LEU A 394 -16.22 -2.31 1.38
N LEU A 395 -15.85 -1.36 2.25
CA LEU A 395 -14.83 -1.53 3.29
C LEU A 395 -15.51 -1.62 4.65
N CYS A 396 -15.24 -2.68 5.40
CA CYS A 396 -15.83 -2.88 6.72
C CYS A 396 -14.75 -2.88 7.81
N PHE A 397 -14.89 -1.95 8.76
CA PHE A 397 -14.02 -1.83 9.92
C PHE A 397 -14.77 -2.18 11.21
N LEU A 398 -15.81 -3.01 11.10
CA LEU A 398 -16.73 -3.35 12.19
C LEU A 398 -16.23 -4.57 12.98
N SER A 399 -16.13 -4.42 14.30
CA SER A 399 -15.90 -5.54 15.23
C SER A 399 -17.21 -6.20 15.71
N THR A 400 -18.34 -5.93 15.04
CA THR A 400 -19.68 -6.31 15.54
C THR A 400 -19.95 -7.82 15.53
N LYS A 401 -20.89 -8.27 16.38
CA LYS A 401 -21.29 -9.68 16.56
C LYS A 401 -21.74 -10.38 15.25
N ILE A 402 -21.41 -11.67 15.16
CA ILE A 402 -21.59 -12.62 14.03
C ILE A 402 -22.99 -12.61 13.38
N ASP A 403 -24.05 -12.38 14.16
CA ASP A 403 -25.43 -12.62 13.71
C ASP A 403 -25.91 -11.64 12.63
N LEU A 404 -25.30 -10.46 12.54
CA LEU A 404 -25.70 -9.41 11.60
C LEU A 404 -25.35 -9.76 10.14
N TRP A 405 -24.30 -10.55 9.92
CA TRP A 405 -23.84 -10.91 8.58
C TRP A 405 -24.71 -11.97 7.91
N LYS A 406 -25.32 -12.86 8.70
CA LYS A 406 -26.28 -13.85 8.20
C LYS A 406 -27.48 -13.18 7.52
N SER A 407 -27.99 -12.09 8.10
CA SER A 407 -29.05 -11.29 7.47
C SER A 407 -28.58 -10.53 6.23
N PHE A 408 -27.27 -10.27 6.10
CA PHE A 408 -26.72 -9.48 5.01
C PHE A 408 -26.45 -10.29 3.73
N TRP A 409 -26.16 -11.59 3.84
CA TRP A 409 -25.82 -12.49 2.72
C TRP A 409 -26.81 -12.53 1.56
N PRO A 410 -28.14 -12.53 1.78
CA PRO A 410 -29.11 -12.51 0.69
C PRO A 410 -29.01 -11.26 -0.22
N PHE A 411 -28.40 -10.17 0.25
CA PHE A 411 -28.29 -8.92 -0.51
C PHE A 411 -27.17 -8.91 -1.55
N TRP A 412 -26.22 -9.84 -1.47
CA TRP A 412 -25.03 -9.86 -2.32
C TRP A 412 -25.38 -10.09 -3.80
N GLY A 413 -26.46 -10.83 -4.07
CA GLY A 413 -26.98 -10.99 -5.43
C GLY A 413 -27.45 -9.69 -6.09
N ARG A 414 -27.63 -8.60 -5.32
CA ARG A 414 -28.07 -7.28 -5.80
C ARG A 414 -26.91 -6.34 -6.12
N ILE A 415 -25.74 -6.51 -5.52
CA ILE A 415 -24.58 -5.61 -5.66
C ILE A 415 -23.61 -6.13 -6.73
N LYS A 416 -24.10 -6.26 -7.96
CA LYS A 416 -23.37 -6.95 -9.04
C LYS A 416 -22.15 -6.19 -9.55
N LEU A 417 -22.07 -4.90 -9.27
CA LEU A 417 -21.01 -3.99 -9.71
C LEU A 417 -19.81 -3.93 -8.75
N LEU A 418 -19.82 -4.74 -7.70
CA LEU A 418 -18.77 -4.74 -6.69
C LEU A 418 -17.43 -5.20 -7.28
N ARG A 419 -16.40 -4.37 -7.10
CA ARG A 419 -14.99 -4.61 -7.45
C ARG A 419 -14.13 -4.86 -6.23
N VAL A 420 -14.41 -4.16 -5.13
CA VAL A 420 -13.68 -4.28 -3.87
C VAL A 420 -14.62 -4.71 -2.77
N LEU A 421 -14.22 -5.74 -2.05
CA LEU A 421 -14.90 -6.23 -0.88
C LEU A 421 -13.87 -6.55 0.19
N ASP A 422 -13.94 -5.80 1.27
CA ASP A 422 -12.95 -5.86 2.32
C ASP A 422 -13.66 -6.04 3.67
N LEU A 423 -13.47 -7.23 4.22
CA LEU A 423 -14.09 -7.72 5.44
C LEU A 423 -13.04 -8.16 6.45
N GLU A 424 -11.85 -7.54 6.40
CA GLU A 424 -10.75 -7.82 7.32
C GLU A 424 -11.19 -7.71 8.77
N TYR A 425 -10.80 -8.68 9.61
CA TYR A 425 -11.14 -8.78 11.04
C TYR A 425 -12.63 -8.81 11.37
N VAL A 426 -13.50 -9.00 10.37
CA VAL A 426 -14.92 -9.19 10.58
C VAL A 426 -15.16 -10.66 10.98
N PRO A 427 -15.87 -10.95 12.10
CA PRO A 427 -16.05 -12.32 12.58
C PRO A 427 -17.07 -13.09 11.72
N ILE A 428 -16.63 -13.54 10.55
CA ILE A 428 -17.41 -14.34 9.59
C ILE A 428 -16.93 -15.78 9.63
N HIS A 429 -17.85 -16.73 9.83
CA HIS A 429 -17.51 -18.16 9.87
C HIS A 429 -17.66 -18.87 8.52
N HIS A 430 -18.54 -18.37 7.66
CA HIS A 430 -18.87 -19.00 6.39
C HIS A 430 -19.10 -17.93 5.33
N LEU A 431 -18.40 -18.06 4.20
CA LEU A 431 -18.63 -17.22 3.02
C LEU A 431 -19.77 -17.84 2.17
N PRO A 432 -20.84 -17.09 1.87
CA PRO A 432 -22.00 -17.62 1.15
C PRO A 432 -21.66 -17.91 -0.33
N LYS A 433 -22.32 -18.90 -0.94
CA LYS A 433 -22.12 -19.28 -2.36
C LYS A 433 -22.41 -18.12 -3.33
N GLU A 434 -23.24 -17.18 -2.88
CA GLU A 434 -23.62 -15.94 -3.56
C GLU A 434 -22.40 -15.06 -3.87
N ILE A 435 -21.24 -15.24 -3.22
CA ILE A 435 -19.99 -14.58 -3.66
C ILE A 435 -19.73 -14.80 -5.15
N GLY A 436 -20.03 -15.99 -5.68
CA GLY A 436 -19.72 -16.36 -7.05
C GLY A 436 -20.54 -15.66 -8.14
N VAL A 437 -21.51 -14.81 -7.78
CA VAL A 437 -22.23 -13.93 -8.75
C VAL A 437 -21.60 -12.55 -8.92
N LEU A 438 -20.63 -12.18 -8.09
CA LEU A 438 -19.89 -10.91 -8.13
C LEU A 438 -18.75 -10.96 -9.15
N LEU A 439 -19.07 -11.10 -10.45
CA LEU A 439 -18.05 -11.41 -11.46
C LEU A 439 -17.05 -10.27 -11.73
N LEU A 440 -17.35 -9.04 -11.33
CA LEU A 440 -16.46 -7.87 -11.43
C LEU A 440 -15.52 -7.72 -10.22
N LEU A 441 -15.64 -8.59 -9.22
CA LEU A 441 -14.82 -8.51 -8.02
C LEU A 441 -13.34 -8.74 -8.36
N LYS A 442 -12.50 -7.77 -7.99
CA LYS A 442 -11.05 -7.78 -8.17
C LYS A 442 -10.29 -7.91 -6.85
N PHE A 443 -10.86 -7.43 -5.74
CA PHE A 443 -10.26 -7.54 -4.40
C PHE A 443 -11.25 -8.21 -3.44
N LEU A 444 -10.79 -9.26 -2.76
CA LEU A 444 -11.50 -9.93 -1.67
C LEU A 444 -10.60 -10.03 -0.44
N GLY A 445 -10.83 -9.16 0.53
CA GLY A 445 -10.14 -9.14 1.82
C GLY A 445 -10.93 -9.91 2.87
N LEU A 446 -10.35 -10.99 3.40
CA LEU A 446 -10.93 -11.86 4.43
C LEU A 446 -9.90 -12.20 5.51
N ALA A 447 -8.84 -11.40 5.66
CA ALA A 447 -7.82 -11.64 6.68
C ALA A 447 -8.40 -11.51 8.09
N GLY A 448 -7.94 -12.34 9.03
CA GLY A 448 -8.38 -12.29 10.43
C GLY A 448 -9.88 -12.56 10.63
N THR A 449 -10.54 -13.18 9.65
CA THR A 449 -11.93 -13.66 9.82
C THR A 449 -11.92 -15.01 10.56
N ARG A 450 -13.04 -15.73 10.58
CA ARG A 450 -13.15 -17.06 11.21
C ARG A 450 -13.56 -18.13 10.20
N ILE A 451 -13.21 -17.90 8.93
CA ILE A 451 -13.59 -18.76 7.82
C ILE A 451 -12.71 -20.02 7.84
N ARG A 452 -13.36 -21.18 7.75
CA ARG A 452 -12.67 -22.48 7.69
C ARG A 452 -12.66 -23.12 6.31
N SER A 453 -13.54 -22.70 5.42
CA SER A 453 -13.62 -23.23 4.06
C SER A 453 -14.19 -22.20 3.09
N LEU A 454 -13.73 -22.27 1.84
CA LEU A 454 -14.19 -21.40 0.76
C LEU A 454 -15.28 -22.10 -0.05
N PRO A 455 -16.39 -21.42 -0.41
CA PRO A 455 -17.41 -22.01 -1.25
C PRO A 455 -16.84 -22.28 -2.66
N PRO A 456 -17.17 -23.40 -3.33
CA PRO A 456 -16.69 -23.72 -4.67
C PRO A 456 -16.99 -22.64 -5.74
N SER A 457 -18.00 -21.81 -5.47
CA SER A 457 -18.40 -20.68 -6.30
C SER A 457 -17.35 -19.56 -6.37
N ILE A 458 -16.37 -19.51 -5.46
CA ILE A 458 -15.27 -18.53 -5.51
C ILE A 458 -14.47 -18.64 -6.82
N CYS A 459 -14.38 -19.84 -7.39
CA CYS A 459 -13.72 -20.09 -8.68
C CYS A 459 -14.44 -19.45 -9.88
N ASN A 460 -15.62 -18.84 -9.68
CA ASN A 460 -16.32 -18.08 -10.71
C ASN A 460 -15.78 -16.65 -10.88
N LEU A 461 -14.98 -16.16 -9.93
CA LEU A 461 -14.44 -14.80 -9.87
C LEU A 461 -13.20 -14.65 -10.77
N ARG A 462 -13.40 -14.63 -12.08
CA ARG A 462 -12.31 -14.65 -13.07
C ARG A 462 -11.48 -13.36 -13.11
N ASN A 463 -12.04 -12.26 -12.63
CA ASN A 463 -11.39 -10.95 -12.55
C ASN A 463 -10.70 -10.71 -11.20
N LEU A 464 -10.71 -11.69 -10.30
CA LEU A 464 -10.09 -11.57 -8.99
C LEU A 464 -8.57 -11.41 -9.14
N GLN A 465 -8.05 -10.32 -8.59
CA GLN A 465 -6.63 -9.95 -8.61
C GLN A 465 -5.99 -10.14 -7.23
N THR A 466 -6.72 -9.83 -6.15
CA THR A 466 -6.26 -10.02 -4.77
C THR A 466 -7.23 -10.91 -4.01
N LEU A 467 -6.69 -11.96 -3.39
CA LEU A 467 -7.39 -12.79 -2.42
C LEU A 467 -6.56 -12.85 -1.14
N ASP A 468 -7.07 -12.25 -0.08
CA ASP A 468 -6.41 -12.22 1.22
C ASP A 468 -7.18 -13.06 2.23
N LEU A 469 -6.53 -14.13 2.71
CA LEU A 469 -7.07 -15.12 3.63
C LEU A 469 -6.18 -15.30 4.87
N GLN A 470 -5.24 -14.40 5.15
CA GLN A 470 -4.32 -14.55 6.28
C GLN A 470 -5.07 -14.69 7.62
N SER A 471 -4.45 -15.35 8.60
CA SER A 471 -5.02 -15.47 9.95
C SER A 471 -6.41 -16.10 9.98
N ASN A 472 -6.60 -17.14 9.18
CA ASN A 472 -7.81 -18.00 9.18
C ASN A 472 -7.41 -19.47 9.24
N ASP A 473 -8.24 -20.29 9.89
CA ASP A 473 -8.06 -21.75 9.96
C ASP A 473 -8.64 -22.47 8.73
N ILE A 474 -8.20 -22.11 7.52
CA ILE A 474 -8.73 -22.70 6.28
C ILE A 474 -8.20 -24.12 6.10
N SER A 475 -9.11 -25.09 6.05
CA SER A 475 -8.77 -26.51 5.89
C SER A 475 -8.73 -27.00 4.44
N ASP A 476 -9.47 -26.35 3.54
CA ASP A 476 -9.57 -26.75 2.12
C ASP A 476 -9.71 -25.55 1.18
N ILE A 477 -8.97 -25.61 0.07
CA ILE A 477 -9.00 -24.63 -1.02
C ILE A 477 -9.43 -25.33 -2.30
N PRO A 478 -10.53 -24.87 -2.95
CA PRO A 478 -10.99 -25.48 -4.19
C PRO A 478 -9.91 -25.48 -5.27
N ASN A 479 -9.54 -26.65 -5.80
CA ASN A 479 -8.51 -26.82 -6.85
C ASN A 479 -8.72 -25.97 -8.13
N ARG A 480 -9.95 -25.49 -8.38
CA ARG A 480 -10.23 -24.61 -9.52
C ARG A 480 -9.81 -23.15 -9.28
N LEU A 481 -9.46 -22.78 -8.06
CA LEU A 481 -8.95 -21.44 -7.70
C LEU A 481 -7.65 -21.13 -8.45
N TRP A 482 -6.79 -22.13 -8.61
CA TRP A 482 -5.49 -22.02 -9.30
C TRP A 482 -5.60 -21.77 -10.82
N LYS A 483 -6.83 -21.70 -11.37
CA LYS A 483 -7.10 -21.35 -12.77
C LYS A 483 -7.49 -19.88 -12.95
N LEU A 484 -7.55 -19.09 -11.87
CA LEU A 484 -7.86 -17.66 -11.91
C LEU A 484 -6.64 -16.87 -12.37
N LYS A 485 -6.41 -16.80 -13.69
CA LYS A 485 -5.22 -16.21 -14.32
C LYS A 485 -4.98 -14.71 -14.03
N GLN A 486 -6.00 -14.01 -13.54
CA GLN A 486 -5.91 -12.59 -13.17
C GLN A 486 -5.39 -12.36 -11.76
N LEU A 487 -5.19 -13.41 -10.96
CA LEU A 487 -4.63 -13.30 -9.61
C LEU A 487 -3.20 -12.74 -9.68
N ARG A 488 -2.96 -11.71 -8.87
CA ARG A 488 -1.69 -11.00 -8.68
C ARG A 488 -1.19 -11.14 -7.24
N HIS A 489 -2.10 -11.20 -6.26
CA HIS A 489 -1.75 -11.32 -4.86
C HIS A 489 -2.60 -12.39 -4.19
N LEU A 490 -1.93 -13.34 -3.56
CA LEU A 490 -2.56 -14.41 -2.81
C LEU A 490 -1.90 -14.52 -1.44
N TYR A 491 -2.71 -14.37 -0.42
CA TYR A 491 -2.28 -14.53 0.96
C TYR A 491 -3.05 -15.64 1.64
N LEU A 492 -2.32 -16.59 2.18
CA LEU A 492 -2.80 -17.70 2.97
C LEU A 492 -1.70 -18.05 3.97
N SER A 493 -1.64 -17.34 5.09
CA SER A 493 -0.70 -17.62 6.19
C SER A 493 -1.45 -17.77 7.50
N ASN A 494 -0.79 -18.37 8.49
CA ASN A 494 -1.33 -18.60 9.83
C ASN A 494 -2.47 -19.63 9.89
N THR A 495 -2.20 -20.83 9.38
CA THR A 495 -3.00 -22.02 9.66
C THR A 495 -2.21 -22.95 10.57
N MET A 496 -2.73 -23.26 11.76
CA MET A 496 -2.27 -24.43 12.53
C MET A 496 -2.69 -25.73 11.84
N VAL A 497 -2.32 -25.92 10.56
CA VAL A 497 -2.64 -27.15 9.83
C VAL A 497 -1.74 -28.25 10.35
N SER A 498 -2.34 -29.03 11.25
CA SER A 498 -1.94 -30.39 11.55
C SER A 498 -1.84 -31.19 10.24
N SER A 499 -0.61 -31.47 9.81
CA SER A 499 -0.19 -32.64 9.04
C SER A 499 -1.31 -33.37 8.27
N SER A 500 -1.79 -32.81 7.16
CA SER A 500 -2.71 -33.51 6.27
C SER A 500 -2.14 -33.58 4.86
N SER A 501 -0.99 -34.23 4.72
CA SER A 501 -0.49 -34.78 3.44
C SER A 501 -0.56 -33.82 2.24
N LEU A 502 0.47 -33.00 2.08
CA LEU A 502 1.03 -32.52 0.82
C LEU A 502 0.02 -31.88 -0.18
N TRP A 503 -0.31 -30.60 0.05
CA TRP A 503 -1.10 -29.80 -0.89
C TRP A 503 -0.50 -29.82 -2.30
N SER A 504 -1.16 -30.53 -3.23
CA SER A 504 -0.75 -30.68 -4.63
C SER A 504 -1.31 -29.57 -5.53
N TRP A 505 -1.20 -28.32 -5.06
CA TRP A 505 -1.72 -27.17 -5.81
C TRP A 505 -0.92 -26.94 -7.09
N ARG A 506 -1.63 -26.80 -8.21
CA ARG A 506 -1.03 -26.50 -9.52
C ARG A 506 -1.08 -25.00 -9.77
N ILE A 507 -0.15 -24.28 -9.16
CA ILE A 507 -0.04 -22.81 -9.26
C ILE A 507 0.69 -22.35 -10.53
N ASP A 508 1.18 -23.30 -11.33
CA ASP A 508 1.96 -23.08 -12.55
C ASP A 508 1.25 -22.26 -13.63
N ASN A 509 -0.06 -22.03 -13.50
CA ASN A 509 -0.86 -21.22 -14.42
C ASN A 509 -1.00 -19.75 -13.99
N LEU A 510 -0.47 -19.36 -12.83
CA LEU A 510 -0.59 -18.02 -12.23
C LEU A 510 0.64 -17.16 -12.54
N SER A 511 0.99 -17.00 -13.81
CA SER A 511 2.25 -16.36 -14.23
C SER A 511 2.39 -14.89 -13.81
N HIS A 512 1.28 -14.15 -13.63
CA HIS A 512 1.29 -12.72 -13.30
C HIS A 512 1.33 -12.43 -11.79
N LEU A 513 1.55 -13.45 -10.98
CA LEU A 513 1.53 -13.32 -9.53
C LEU A 513 2.72 -12.48 -9.04
N GLN A 514 2.42 -11.45 -8.23
CA GLN A 514 3.37 -10.50 -7.64
C GLN A 514 3.66 -10.81 -6.18
N THR A 515 2.65 -11.28 -5.43
CA THR A 515 2.80 -11.68 -4.03
C THR A 515 2.19 -13.06 -3.81
N LEU A 516 2.98 -13.93 -3.19
CA LEU A 516 2.57 -15.27 -2.79
C LEU A 516 2.98 -15.51 -1.34
N GLU A 517 1.99 -15.66 -0.46
CA GLU A 517 2.19 -16.14 0.89
C GLU A 517 1.36 -17.39 1.09
N LEU A 518 2.02 -18.54 1.23
CA LEU A 518 1.37 -19.84 1.35
C LEU A 518 2.12 -20.71 2.35
N PRO A 519 1.43 -21.66 3.01
CA PRO A 519 2.11 -22.69 3.75
C PRO A 519 2.81 -23.67 2.78
N ALA A 520 3.86 -24.33 3.29
CA ALA A 520 4.71 -25.24 2.55
C ALA A 520 3.92 -26.43 1.97
N GLY A 521 4.13 -26.75 0.69
CA GLY A 521 3.39 -27.83 0.04
C GLY A 521 3.99 -28.29 -1.29
N ASN A 522 3.42 -29.34 -1.86
CA ASN A 522 3.92 -29.98 -3.10
C ASN A 522 3.95 -29.04 -4.32
N TRP A 523 3.22 -27.93 -4.26
CA TRP A 523 3.27 -26.90 -5.28
C TRP A 523 4.69 -26.34 -5.51
N ILE A 524 5.57 -26.41 -4.50
CA ILE A 524 6.97 -25.98 -4.58
C ILE A 524 7.75 -26.85 -5.59
N MET A 525 7.45 -28.15 -5.69
CA MET A 525 8.21 -29.13 -6.48
C MET A 525 8.08 -28.99 -8.01
N GLY A 526 7.20 -28.13 -8.53
CA GLY A 526 7.00 -28.04 -9.99
C GLY A 526 6.15 -26.86 -10.50
N GLY A 527 5.90 -25.87 -9.65
CA GLY A 527 5.15 -24.67 -10.01
C GLY A 527 5.90 -23.36 -9.76
N LEU A 528 6.76 -23.31 -8.73
CA LEU A 528 7.39 -22.08 -8.27
C LEU A 528 8.33 -21.46 -9.32
N ASP A 529 9.04 -22.28 -10.09
CA ASP A 529 10.01 -21.81 -11.10
C ASP A 529 9.37 -21.09 -12.31
N LYS A 530 8.05 -21.14 -12.44
CA LYS A 530 7.30 -20.44 -13.48
C LYS A 530 6.79 -19.06 -13.07
N LEU A 531 6.91 -18.71 -11.79
CA LEU A 531 6.40 -17.46 -11.22
C LEU A 531 7.44 -16.33 -11.31
N MET A 532 7.91 -16.03 -12.52
CA MET A 532 9.06 -15.14 -12.75
C MET A 532 8.80 -13.67 -12.37
N ASP A 533 7.54 -13.25 -12.34
CA ASP A 533 7.12 -11.90 -11.97
C ASP A 533 6.96 -11.70 -10.45
N LEU A 534 7.24 -12.75 -9.65
CA LEU A 534 7.03 -12.72 -8.21
C LEU A 534 8.01 -11.77 -7.52
N ARG A 535 7.47 -10.85 -6.72
CA ARG A 535 8.21 -9.82 -5.97
C ARG A 535 8.28 -10.13 -4.49
N GLN A 536 7.24 -10.78 -3.95
CA GLN A 536 7.16 -11.13 -2.54
C GLN A 536 6.79 -12.62 -2.43
N LEU A 537 7.63 -13.38 -1.74
CA LEU A 537 7.41 -14.79 -1.45
C LEU A 537 7.53 -15.03 0.05
N SER A 538 6.47 -15.53 0.68
CA SER A 538 6.51 -16.09 2.03
C SER A 538 6.10 -17.56 1.98
N ILE A 539 6.91 -18.43 2.58
CA ILE A 539 6.59 -19.85 2.74
C ILE A 539 6.74 -20.20 4.21
N GLU A 540 5.67 -20.72 4.81
CA GLU A 540 5.61 -21.10 6.23
C GLU A 540 5.40 -22.60 6.37
N GLY A 541 6.17 -23.28 7.21
CA GLY A 541 5.94 -24.70 7.50
C GLY A 541 7.18 -25.48 7.90
N SER A 542 6.99 -26.46 8.78
CA SER A 542 8.07 -27.34 9.25
C SER A 542 8.70 -28.21 8.14
N GLU A 543 7.93 -28.53 7.09
CA GLU A 543 8.39 -29.39 5.99
C GLU A 543 9.32 -28.68 4.99
N ILE A 544 9.45 -27.34 5.06
CA ILE A 544 10.33 -26.56 4.17
C ILE A 544 11.76 -27.11 4.22
N LEU A 545 12.25 -27.33 5.43
CA LEU A 545 13.64 -27.72 5.73
C LEU A 545 13.94 -29.19 5.45
N THR A 546 12.89 -30.03 5.29
CA THR A 546 13.04 -31.48 5.15
C THR A 546 12.66 -31.97 3.76
N VAL A 547 11.46 -31.64 3.29
CA VAL A 547 10.86 -32.19 2.06
C VAL A 547 11.17 -31.32 0.84
N TYR A 548 11.08 -30.00 0.97
CA TYR A 548 11.08 -29.09 -0.18
C TYR A 548 12.43 -28.45 -0.48
N LYS A 549 13.45 -28.81 0.30
CA LYS A 549 14.79 -28.22 0.27
C LYS A 549 15.39 -28.16 -1.16
N GLU A 550 15.41 -29.29 -1.88
CA GLU A 550 16.02 -29.36 -3.21
C GLU A 550 15.20 -28.62 -4.27
N ALA A 551 13.87 -28.63 -4.14
CA ALA A 551 13.01 -27.89 -5.06
C ALA A 551 13.18 -26.38 -4.90
N LEU A 552 13.24 -25.88 -3.66
CA LEU A 552 13.54 -24.48 -3.38
C LEU A 552 14.91 -24.10 -3.94
N ALA A 553 15.91 -24.97 -3.75
CA ALA A 553 17.26 -24.74 -4.26
C ALA A 553 17.30 -24.55 -5.78
N ASN A 554 16.46 -25.28 -6.50
CA ASN A 554 16.38 -25.24 -7.96
C ASN A 554 15.46 -24.12 -8.50
N SER A 555 14.44 -23.71 -7.73
CA SER A 555 13.44 -22.74 -8.17
C SER A 555 13.79 -21.29 -7.82
N LEU A 556 14.29 -21.02 -6.61
CA LEU A 556 14.61 -19.66 -6.14
C LEU A 556 15.61 -18.89 -7.04
N PRO A 557 16.68 -19.50 -7.62
CA PRO A 557 17.58 -18.77 -8.51
C PRO A 557 16.89 -18.17 -9.74
N LYS A 558 15.77 -18.74 -10.18
CA LYS A 558 15.06 -18.31 -11.39
C LYS A 558 14.13 -17.10 -11.15
N LEU A 559 13.95 -16.70 -9.89
CA LEU A 559 13.01 -15.66 -9.48
C LEU A 559 13.70 -14.29 -9.37
N TYR A 560 14.12 -13.73 -10.50
CA TYR A 560 14.93 -12.50 -10.54
C TYR A 560 14.22 -11.23 -10.04
N SER A 561 12.89 -11.21 -10.06
CA SER A 561 12.05 -10.06 -9.67
C SER A 561 11.82 -9.95 -8.17
N LEU A 562 12.31 -10.90 -7.36
CA LEU A 562 12.08 -10.93 -5.91
C LEU A 562 12.66 -9.70 -5.23
N ARG A 563 11.84 -9.08 -4.39
CA ARG A 563 12.14 -7.94 -3.52
C ARG A 563 12.15 -8.33 -2.04
N SER A 564 11.30 -9.29 -1.66
CA SER A 564 11.21 -9.82 -0.30
C SER A 564 11.06 -11.34 -0.34
N LEU A 565 11.88 -12.05 0.42
CA LEU A 565 11.80 -13.50 0.62
C LEU A 565 11.71 -13.82 2.11
N SER A 566 10.70 -14.61 2.47
CA SER A 566 10.51 -15.15 3.81
C SER A 566 10.37 -16.67 3.74
N LEU A 567 11.25 -17.38 4.43
CA LEU A 567 11.21 -18.83 4.58
C LEU A 567 11.14 -19.15 6.07
N GLU A 568 9.98 -19.60 6.53
CA GLU A 568 9.71 -19.83 7.94
C GLU A 568 9.55 -21.32 8.25
N GLY A 569 10.66 -21.96 8.63
CA GLY A 569 10.67 -23.34 9.09
C GLY A 569 10.44 -23.44 10.60
N PHE A 570 9.33 -24.04 11.03
CA PHE A 570 9.11 -24.41 12.43
C PHE A 570 9.87 -25.71 12.72
N LEU A 571 10.81 -25.71 13.64
CA LEU A 571 11.54 -26.94 14.02
C LEU A 571 10.69 -27.80 14.96
N PRO A 572 10.42 -29.09 14.65
CA PRO A 572 10.19 -30.08 15.67
C PRO A 572 11.54 -30.43 16.30
N THR A 573 11.60 -30.38 17.62
CA THR A 573 12.72 -30.87 18.43
C THR A 573 13.23 -32.23 17.92
N GLN A 574 14.54 -32.29 17.58
CA GLN A 574 15.38 -33.49 17.35
C GLN A 574 15.68 -33.99 15.91
N ALA A 575 15.41 -33.24 14.83
CA ALA A 575 15.92 -33.63 13.49
C ALA A 575 16.83 -32.55 12.87
N ALA A 576 18.04 -32.95 12.43
CA ALA A 576 18.96 -32.11 11.66
C ALA A 576 18.39 -31.87 10.25
N SER A 577 17.71 -30.75 10.06
CA SER A 577 17.13 -30.34 8.77
C SER A 577 17.63 -28.95 8.40
N PHE A 578 18.29 -28.86 7.24
CA PHE A 578 19.06 -27.68 6.85
C PHE A 578 18.45 -26.97 5.65
N LEU A 579 18.49 -25.64 5.65
CA LEU A 579 18.25 -24.84 4.45
C LEU A 579 19.39 -25.06 3.44
N PRO A 580 19.12 -25.54 2.22
CA PRO A 580 20.09 -25.54 1.15
C PRO A 580 20.16 -24.10 0.66
N LEU A 581 21.17 -23.38 1.15
CA LEU A 581 21.38 -21.99 0.75
C LEU A 581 21.82 -21.96 -0.72
N VAL A 582 20.92 -21.40 -1.53
CA VAL A 582 21.18 -20.98 -2.90
C VAL A 582 22.02 -19.71 -2.87
N SER A 583 22.95 -19.54 -3.82
CA SER A 583 23.57 -18.25 -4.03
C SER A 583 22.51 -17.24 -4.50
N PHE A 584 22.26 -16.19 -3.71
CA PHE A 584 21.34 -15.10 -4.02
C PHE A 584 22.03 -13.91 -4.73
N SER A 585 23.26 -14.12 -5.18
CA SER A 585 24.09 -13.11 -5.86
C SER A 585 23.41 -12.45 -7.07
N GLN A 586 22.50 -13.15 -7.73
CA GLN A 586 21.78 -12.67 -8.91
C GLN A 586 20.50 -11.87 -8.58
N HIS A 587 20.03 -11.91 -7.33
CA HIS A 587 18.80 -11.24 -6.91
C HIS A 587 19.04 -9.76 -6.60
N ILE A 588 19.27 -8.96 -7.64
CA ILE A 588 19.62 -7.53 -7.51
C ILE A 588 18.52 -6.67 -6.87
N HIS A 589 17.27 -7.12 -6.89
CA HIS A 589 16.12 -6.39 -6.33
C HIS A 589 15.76 -6.83 -4.90
N LEU A 590 16.36 -7.91 -4.40
CA LEU A 590 16.03 -8.49 -3.11
C LEU A 590 16.66 -7.67 -1.98
N TYR A 591 15.80 -6.93 -1.26
CA TYR A 591 16.23 -6.05 -0.17
C TYR A 591 15.89 -6.60 1.22
N ARG A 592 14.94 -7.56 1.31
CA ARG A 592 14.52 -8.20 2.57
C ARG A 592 14.64 -9.71 2.48
N LEU A 593 15.37 -10.30 3.42
CA LEU A 593 15.57 -11.73 3.55
C LEU A 593 15.26 -12.18 4.99
N TYR A 594 14.23 -13.00 5.14
CA TYR A 594 13.85 -13.62 6.41
C TYR A 594 14.06 -15.13 6.30
N LEU A 595 14.89 -15.68 7.20
CA LEU A 595 15.20 -17.10 7.25
C LEU A 595 14.98 -17.59 8.68
N SER A 596 14.02 -18.51 8.85
CA SER A 596 13.84 -19.27 10.08
C SER A 596 14.09 -20.75 9.82
N GLY A 597 15.01 -21.34 10.57
CA GLY A 597 15.44 -22.73 10.44
C GLY A 597 16.95 -22.91 10.32
N GLN A 598 17.45 -24.11 10.59
CA GLN A 598 18.89 -24.39 10.71
C GLN A 598 19.61 -24.25 9.35
N LEU A 599 20.77 -23.58 9.35
CA LEU A 599 21.64 -23.42 8.17
C LEU A 599 22.77 -24.44 8.21
N GLU A 600 23.02 -25.12 7.09
CA GLU A 600 24.11 -26.12 6.95
C GLU A 600 25.49 -25.43 7.04
N LYS A 601 25.59 -24.24 6.44
CA LYS A 601 26.72 -23.32 6.50
C LYS A 601 26.22 -21.91 6.17
N LEU A 602 26.76 -20.88 6.81
CA LEU A 602 26.48 -19.49 6.42
C LEU A 602 26.99 -19.24 4.98
N PRO A 603 26.23 -18.53 4.11
CA PRO A 603 26.71 -18.16 2.79
C PRO A 603 27.95 -17.27 2.90
N ASN A 604 28.84 -17.34 1.90
CA ASN A 604 29.90 -16.33 1.82
C ASN A 604 29.27 -14.97 1.51
N LEU A 605 30.01 -13.89 1.77
CA LEU A 605 29.57 -12.52 1.45
C LEU A 605 29.06 -12.37 0.00
N VAL A 606 29.70 -13.08 -0.94
CA VAL A 606 29.38 -13.04 -2.38
C VAL A 606 28.04 -13.71 -2.70
N ASP A 607 27.57 -14.61 -1.83
CA ASP A 607 26.33 -15.36 -2.02
C ASP A 607 25.10 -14.60 -1.50
N PHE A 608 25.29 -13.51 -0.75
CA PHE A 608 24.19 -12.63 -0.33
C PHE A 608 23.69 -11.74 -1.46
N PRO A 609 22.42 -11.28 -1.41
CA PRO A 609 21.91 -10.30 -2.35
C PRO A 609 22.68 -8.98 -2.24
N PRO A 610 23.08 -8.34 -3.36
CA PRO A 610 23.95 -7.16 -3.34
C PRO A 610 23.29 -5.91 -2.73
N ASN A 611 21.95 -5.83 -2.78
CA ASN A 611 21.16 -4.71 -2.27
C ASN A 611 20.36 -5.08 -1.02
N LEU A 612 20.82 -6.08 -0.26
CA LEU A 612 20.16 -6.49 0.98
C LEU A 612 20.22 -5.36 2.01
N THR A 613 19.04 -4.94 2.49
CA THR A 613 18.87 -3.89 3.49
C THR A 613 18.30 -4.42 4.81
N GLU A 614 17.62 -5.56 4.79
CA GLU A 614 17.01 -6.18 5.97
C GLU A 614 17.28 -7.68 5.97
N LEU A 615 17.92 -8.14 7.03
CA LEU A 615 18.21 -9.55 7.27
C LEU A 615 17.61 -9.96 8.60
N THR A 616 16.83 -11.03 8.59
CA THR A 616 16.26 -11.64 9.78
C THR A 616 16.64 -13.12 9.83
N LEU A 617 17.24 -13.53 10.94
CA LEU A 617 17.67 -14.90 11.18
C LEU A 617 17.01 -15.42 12.46
N TYR A 618 16.37 -16.58 12.37
CA TYR A 618 15.80 -17.33 13.49
C TYR A 618 16.19 -18.79 13.37
N GLY A 619 16.46 -19.45 14.50
CA GLY A 619 16.76 -20.88 14.58
C GLY A 619 17.86 -21.35 13.62
N SER A 620 18.75 -20.45 13.20
CA SER A 620 19.75 -20.71 12.17
C SER A 620 20.82 -21.71 12.60
N GLY A 621 20.91 -22.00 13.91
CA GLY A 621 21.83 -23.00 14.47
C GLY A 621 23.28 -22.71 14.12
N LEU A 622 23.62 -21.43 14.02
CA LEU A 622 24.94 -20.96 13.62
C LEU A 622 25.90 -21.14 14.79
N ALA A 623 26.37 -22.38 14.95
CA ALA A 623 27.52 -22.72 15.77
C ALA A 623 28.72 -23.01 14.86
N ILE A 624 29.93 -22.70 15.33
CA ILE A 624 31.17 -23.22 14.74
C ILE A 624 31.02 -24.74 14.61
N GLY A 625 31.26 -25.25 13.41
CA GLY A 625 31.00 -26.65 13.08
C GLY A 625 31.50 -27.60 14.16
N ARG A 626 30.62 -28.48 14.65
CA ARG A 626 31.03 -29.70 15.36
C ARG A 626 31.72 -30.61 14.35
N GLN A 627 32.93 -30.26 13.93
CA GLN A 627 33.86 -31.23 13.39
C GLN A 627 34.69 -31.73 14.57
N GLN A 628 34.42 -32.98 14.90
CA GLN A 628 35.31 -33.95 15.53
C GLN A 628 36.56 -33.40 16.23
N GLU A 629 36.58 -33.60 17.55
CA GLU A 629 37.74 -33.68 18.46
C GLU A 629 39.10 -33.81 17.76
N ASP A 630 39.75 -32.68 17.48
CA ASP A 630 41.21 -32.56 17.42
C ASP A 630 41.58 -31.44 18.41
N GLU A 631 42.17 -31.82 19.54
CA GLU A 631 42.39 -30.96 20.72
C GLU A 631 43.40 -29.81 20.51
N ASP A 632 44.03 -29.71 19.34
CA ASP A 632 45.17 -28.80 19.08
C ASP A 632 44.97 -27.75 17.95
N ALA A 633 43.79 -27.65 17.35
CA ALA A 633 43.52 -26.61 16.34
C ALA A 633 42.98 -25.30 16.99
N PRO A 634 43.48 -24.11 16.63
CA PRO A 634 42.93 -22.86 17.13
C PRO A 634 41.44 -22.74 16.75
N GLN A 635 40.57 -22.58 17.74
CA GLN A 635 39.14 -22.41 17.58
C GLN A 635 38.85 -21.21 16.65
N PRO A 636 38.14 -21.38 15.52
CA PRO A 636 37.79 -20.26 14.65
C PRO A 636 36.65 -19.45 15.29
N GLN A 637 36.99 -18.50 16.16
CA GLN A 637 36.02 -17.59 16.78
C GLN A 637 35.39 -16.66 15.72
N ASN A 638 34.06 -16.54 15.72
CA ASN A 638 33.27 -15.46 15.10
C ASN A 638 33.27 -15.27 13.55
N GLN A 639 33.35 -16.35 12.74
CA GLN A 639 33.24 -16.21 11.28
C GLN A 639 31.88 -15.64 10.79
N ILE A 640 30.81 -15.82 11.57
CA ILE A 640 29.45 -15.37 11.23
C ILE A 640 29.33 -13.85 11.27
N MET A 641 29.67 -13.25 12.42
CA MET A 641 29.64 -11.79 12.57
C MET A 641 30.63 -11.13 11.62
N ALA A 642 31.81 -11.73 11.40
CA ALA A 642 32.76 -11.28 10.40
C ALA A 642 32.19 -11.22 8.96
N THR A 643 31.20 -12.05 8.63
CA THR A 643 30.52 -12.00 7.32
C THR A 643 29.39 -10.97 7.32
N LEU A 644 28.54 -10.97 8.35
CA LEU A 644 27.38 -10.08 8.45
C LEU A 644 27.80 -8.60 8.53
N GLU A 645 28.88 -8.30 9.25
CA GLU A 645 29.45 -6.95 9.40
C GLU A 645 29.86 -6.32 8.07
N GLN A 646 30.21 -7.14 7.08
CA GLN A 646 30.70 -6.70 5.77
C GLN A 646 29.57 -6.44 4.76
N LEU A 647 28.30 -6.65 5.15
CA LEU A 647 27.15 -6.38 4.28
C LEU A 647 27.01 -4.85 4.06
N PRO A 648 27.22 -4.35 2.83
CA PRO A 648 27.47 -2.92 2.59
C PRO A 648 26.22 -2.04 2.67
N ASN A 649 25.03 -2.64 2.54
CA ASN A 649 23.75 -1.96 2.46
C ASN A 649 22.78 -2.32 3.59
N LEU A 650 23.22 -3.17 4.54
CA LEU A 650 22.38 -3.64 5.63
C LEU A 650 22.00 -2.48 6.56
N ARG A 651 20.70 -2.28 6.75
CA ARG A 651 20.10 -1.24 7.61
C ARG A 651 19.37 -1.83 8.80
N VAL A 652 18.79 -3.02 8.64
CA VAL A 652 18.05 -3.71 9.69
C VAL A 652 18.61 -5.11 9.85
N LEU A 653 19.04 -5.44 11.06
CA LEU A 653 19.46 -6.79 11.43
C LEU A 653 18.60 -7.29 12.59
N PHE A 654 17.99 -8.45 12.40
CA PHE A 654 17.24 -9.14 13.43
C PHE A 654 17.86 -10.52 13.68
N LEU A 655 18.29 -10.75 14.92
CA LEU A 655 18.80 -12.02 15.41
C LEU A 655 17.85 -12.54 16.48
N GLY A 656 17.05 -13.55 16.13
CA GLY A 656 16.07 -14.16 17.02
C GLY A 656 16.56 -15.46 17.67
N GLN A 657 15.66 -16.12 18.41
CA GLN A 657 15.93 -17.37 19.12
C GLN A 657 16.70 -18.38 18.25
N GLY A 658 17.80 -18.92 18.77
CA GLY A 658 18.60 -19.96 18.10
C GLY A 658 19.32 -19.50 16.81
N SER A 659 19.35 -18.20 16.51
CA SER A 659 20.10 -17.64 15.37
C SER A 659 21.61 -17.54 15.65
N TYR A 660 22.00 -17.40 16.91
CA TYR A 660 23.39 -17.27 17.34
C TYR A 660 23.61 -18.10 18.62
N GLU A 661 24.48 -19.12 18.54
CA GLU A 661 24.69 -20.07 19.64
C GLU A 661 25.97 -19.82 20.45
N GLU A 662 26.81 -18.87 20.03
CA GLU A 662 28.06 -18.55 20.72
C GLU A 662 27.83 -17.71 21.98
N LYS A 663 28.80 -17.76 22.90
CA LYS A 663 28.77 -17.01 24.16
C LYS A 663 29.20 -15.57 24.03
N GLU A 664 30.04 -15.26 23.03
CA GLU A 664 30.69 -13.96 22.89
C GLU A 664 30.45 -13.37 21.50
N MET A 665 29.68 -12.28 21.45
CA MET A 665 29.43 -11.53 20.22
C MET A 665 30.34 -10.31 20.16
N ILE A 666 31.07 -10.13 19.06
CA ILE A 666 32.00 -9.01 18.87
C ILE A 666 31.61 -8.28 17.59
N PHE A 667 31.42 -6.95 17.67
CA PHE A 667 31.34 -6.07 16.51
C PHE A 667 32.67 -5.35 16.29
N THR A 668 33.32 -5.60 15.16
CA THR A 668 34.67 -5.09 14.87
C THR A 668 34.69 -3.66 14.31
N GLU A 669 35.80 -2.95 14.47
CA GLU A 669 35.97 -1.60 13.91
C GLU A 669 35.67 -1.56 12.41
N GLY A 670 34.74 -0.69 12.00
CA GLY A 670 34.29 -0.57 10.61
C GLY A 670 33.22 -1.58 10.18
N GLY A 671 32.78 -2.47 11.08
CA GLY A 671 31.62 -3.33 10.85
C GLY A 671 30.32 -2.52 10.66
N PHE A 672 29.32 -3.15 10.03
CA PHE A 672 27.95 -2.64 9.90
C PHE A 672 27.85 -1.14 9.50
N PRO A 673 28.40 -0.74 8.34
CA PRO A 673 28.60 0.66 8.01
C PRO A 673 27.30 1.48 7.89
N LYS A 674 26.17 0.84 7.57
CA LYS A 674 24.86 1.49 7.37
C LYS A 674 23.76 0.96 8.28
N LEU A 675 24.09 0.14 9.27
CA LEU A 675 23.09 -0.45 10.17
C LEU A 675 22.41 0.65 10.99
N GLN A 676 21.08 0.66 10.98
CA GLN A 676 20.20 1.64 11.64
C GLN A 676 19.40 1.00 12.78
N ASP A 677 18.85 -0.20 12.55
CA ASP A 677 18.05 -0.91 13.54
C ASP A 677 18.66 -2.29 13.82
N LEU A 678 18.94 -2.55 15.11
CA LEU A 678 19.43 -3.84 15.59
C LEU A 678 18.44 -4.42 16.59
N HIS A 679 17.98 -5.63 16.30
CA HIS A 679 17.12 -6.42 17.16
C HIS A 679 17.85 -7.70 17.55
N ILE A 680 17.99 -7.91 18.85
CA ILE A 680 18.51 -9.14 19.45
C ILE A 680 17.43 -9.66 20.36
N ASP A 681 16.90 -10.83 20.02
CA ASP A 681 15.74 -11.44 20.67
C ASP A 681 16.05 -12.90 21.02
N ASP A 682 15.87 -13.25 22.29
CA ASP A 682 15.97 -14.61 22.82
C ASP A 682 17.28 -15.35 22.47
N LEU A 683 18.42 -14.66 22.56
CA LEU A 683 19.73 -15.28 22.40
C LEU A 683 20.18 -15.98 23.70
N GLU A 684 19.65 -17.18 23.93
CA GLU A 684 19.79 -17.96 25.17
C GLU A 684 21.23 -18.21 25.65
N ASN A 685 22.22 -18.24 24.74
CA ASN A 685 23.62 -18.56 25.04
C ASN A 685 24.53 -17.33 25.16
N LEU A 686 24.07 -16.15 24.75
CA LEU A 686 24.89 -14.95 24.70
C LEU A 686 25.20 -14.47 26.13
N GLU A 687 26.48 -14.51 26.50
CA GLU A 687 26.96 -14.09 27.83
C GLU A 687 27.68 -12.73 27.77
N GLU A 688 28.49 -12.50 26.73
CA GLU A 688 29.26 -11.28 26.52
C GLU A 688 28.98 -10.66 25.16
N TRP A 689 28.78 -9.35 25.12
CA TRP A 689 28.66 -8.57 23.90
C TRP A 689 29.64 -7.41 23.92
N ARG A 690 30.52 -7.35 22.91
CA ARG A 690 31.56 -6.33 22.75
C ARG A 690 31.33 -5.57 21.45
N VAL A 691 31.41 -4.25 21.55
CA VAL A 691 31.30 -3.35 20.39
C VAL A 691 32.56 -2.51 20.35
N GLU A 692 33.38 -2.68 19.32
CA GLU A 692 34.57 -1.88 19.12
C GLU A 692 34.22 -0.45 18.71
N LYS A 693 35.14 0.47 18.95
CA LYS A 693 34.95 1.88 18.60
C LYS A 693 34.86 1.99 17.07
N GLY A 694 33.71 2.44 16.56
CA GLY A 694 33.48 2.61 15.12
C GLY A 694 32.76 1.45 14.42
N ALA A 695 32.31 0.42 15.14
CA ALA A 695 31.68 -0.78 14.60
C ALA A 695 30.20 -0.64 14.17
N THR A 696 29.54 0.48 14.47
CA THR A 696 28.12 0.72 14.13
C THR A 696 27.85 2.24 14.00
N PRO A 697 28.42 2.92 12.99
CA PRO A 697 28.44 4.38 12.94
C PRO A 697 27.06 5.02 12.68
N CYS A 698 26.08 4.26 12.19
CA CYS A 698 24.75 4.76 11.80
C CYS A 698 23.60 4.26 12.68
N LEU A 699 23.88 3.52 13.77
CA LEU A 699 22.84 2.84 14.55
C LEU A 699 21.91 3.85 15.23
N GLN A 700 20.60 3.70 15.05
CA GLN A 700 19.55 4.59 15.53
C GLN A 700 18.63 3.92 16.56
N SER A 701 18.35 2.63 16.41
CA SER A 701 17.52 1.87 17.35
C SER A 701 18.18 0.56 17.76
N LEU A 702 18.14 0.25 19.04
CA LEU A 702 18.60 -1.02 19.61
C LEU A 702 17.50 -1.64 20.46
N TYR A 703 17.13 -2.88 20.14
CA TYR A 703 16.16 -3.69 20.88
C TYR A 703 16.85 -4.94 21.41
N LEU A 704 16.81 -5.12 22.73
CA LEU A 704 17.31 -6.29 23.44
C LEU A 704 16.15 -6.94 24.19
N ASP A 705 15.70 -8.09 23.72
CA ASP A 705 14.59 -8.85 24.30
C ASP A 705 15.07 -10.24 24.75
N SER A 706 14.66 -10.66 25.95
CA SER A 706 14.80 -12.04 26.46
C SER A 706 16.21 -12.64 26.35
N CYS A 707 17.25 -11.82 26.55
CA CYS A 707 18.67 -12.22 26.49
C CYS A 707 19.16 -12.60 27.89
N ASP A 708 18.61 -13.67 28.43
CA ASP A 708 18.63 -13.92 29.87
C ASP A 708 20.03 -14.17 30.48
N ARG A 709 21.02 -14.53 29.65
CA ARG A 709 22.41 -14.78 30.10
C ARG A 709 23.37 -13.61 29.90
N LEU A 710 22.92 -12.54 29.23
CA LEU A 710 23.79 -11.40 28.94
C LEU A 710 24.18 -10.70 30.25
N LYS A 711 25.49 -10.68 30.54
CA LYS A 711 26.01 -10.21 31.83
C LYS A 711 26.03 -8.70 31.96
N MET A 712 26.32 -8.00 30.86
CA MET A 712 26.46 -6.54 30.82
C MET A 712 26.28 -5.98 29.41
N LEU A 713 26.01 -4.68 29.32
CA LEU A 713 26.03 -3.96 28.04
C LEU A 713 27.48 -3.66 27.57
N PRO A 714 27.75 -3.64 26.25
CA PRO A 714 29.06 -3.29 25.73
C PRO A 714 29.46 -1.85 26.07
N ASP A 715 30.70 -1.66 26.53
CA ASP A 715 31.26 -0.32 26.77
C ASP A 715 31.32 0.54 25.50
N GLY A 716 31.40 -0.09 24.32
CA GLY A 716 31.38 0.59 23.02
C GLY A 716 30.11 1.40 22.73
N LEU A 717 28.98 1.08 23.36
CA LEU A 717 27.71 1.78 23.13
C LEU A 717 27.77 3.27 23.48
N ARG A 718 28.64 3.66 24.42
CA ARG A 718 28.87 5.08 24.77
C ARG A 718 29.39 5.92 23.61
N HIS A 719 30.01 5.29 22.62
CA HIS A 719 30.57 5.96 21.43
C HIS A 719 29.56 6.04 20.28
N VAL A 720 28.42 5.36 20.39
CA VAL A 720 27.35 5.35 19.37
C VAL A 720 26.43 6.55 19.60
N THR A 721 26.90 7.73 19.20
CA THR A 721 26.19 9.01 19.39
C THR A 721 24.95 9.17 18.50
N THR A 722 24.78 8.30 17.49
CA THR A 722 23.62 8.28 16.60
C THR A 722 22.40 7.58 17.20
N LEU A 723 22.59 6.82 18.29
CA LEU A 723 21.55 5.98 18.89
C LEU A 723 20.45 6.85 19.52
N GLN A 724 19.23 6.72 19.00
CA GLN A 724 18.06 7.51 19.41
C GLN A 724 17.14 6.75 20.36
N LYS A 725 17.01 5.43 20.14
CA LYS A 725 16.07 4.56 20.86
C LYS A 725 16.79 3.33 21.41
N PHE A 726 16.57 3.05 22.68
CA PHE A 726 17.00 1.83 23.33
C PHE A 726 15.81 1.18 24.03
N PHE A 727 15.56 -0.08 23.70
CA PHE A 727 14.53 -0.90 24.30
C PHE A 727 15.19 -2.14 24.93
N LEU A 728 14.90 -2.35 26.21
CA LEU A 728 15.34 -3.51 26.96
C LEU A 728 14.13 -4.16 27.63
N ASP A 729 13.82 -5.39 27.25
CA ASP A 729 12.87 -6.25 27.96
C ASP A 729 13.59 -7.53 28.36
N GLN A 730 13.68 -7.79 29.66
CA GLN A 730 14.49 -8.88 30.22
C GLN A 730 13.75 -9.51 31.40
N PRO A 731 12.68 -10.28 31.13
CA PRO A 731 11.80 -10.81 32.18
C PRO A 731 12.54 -11.73 33.15
N ASN A 732 13.55 -12.49 32.71
CA ASN A 732 14.28 -13.44 33.56
C ASN A 732 15.74 -13.05 33.87
N ASN A 733 16.18 -11.82 33.53
CA ASN A 733 17.50 -11.30 33.88
C ASN A 733 17.42 -9.99 34.69
N PRO A 734 17.05 -10.08 35.99
CA PRO A 734 16.99 -8.91 36.85
C PRO A 734 18.36 -8.28 37.10
N GLY A 735 19.45 -9.04 36.93
CA GLY A 735 20.82 -8.56 37.07
C GLY A 735 21.16 -7.49 36.04
N LEU A 736 20.94 -7.78 34.75
CA LEU A 736 21.16 -6.81 33.68
C LEU A 736 20.26 -5.58 33.81
N LYS A 737 18.99 -5.79 34.20
CA LYS A 737 18.04 -4.70 34.46
C LYS A 737 18.52 -3.75 35.56
N ALA A 738 19.08 -4.28 36.65
CA ALA A 738 19.66 -3.47 37.72
C ALA A 738 20.92 -2.71 37.25
N ARG A 739 21.73 -3.30 36.37
CA ARG A 739 22.92 -2.63 35.80
C ARG A 739 22.56 -1.44 34.92
N VAL A 740 21.39 -1.43 34.27
CA VAL A 740 20.95 -0.30 33.43
C VAL A 740 19.98 0.63 34.16
N GLU A 741 19.81 0.48 35.47
CA GLU A 741 18.92 1.35 36.26
C GLU A 741 19.36 2.80 36.16
N LYS A 742 18.40 3.69 35.91
CA LYS A 742 18.65 5.11 35.72
C LYS A 742 19.41 5.72 36.92
N ASP A 743 20.53 6.38 36.62
CA ASP A 743 21.40 7.11 37.55
C ASP A 743 22.06 6.26 38.67
N ARG A 744 21.84 4.94 38.68
CA ARG A 744 22.32 4.02 39.73
C ARG A 744 23.04 2.79 39.20
N GLY A 745 22.65 2.34 38.02
CA GLY A 745 23.16 1.14 37.39
C GLY A 745 24.59 1.31 36.88
N GLU A 746 25.41 0.27 37.06
CA GLU A 746 26.81 0.25 36.62
C GLU A 746 26.99 0.46 35.10
N ASP A 747 26.01 0.09 34.29
CA ASP A 747 26.02 0.21 32.83
C ASP A 747 25.25 1.46 32.35
N TRP A 748 24.63 2.25 33.24
CA TRP A 748 23.86 3.45 32.87
C TRP A 748 24.69 4.46 32.07
N TYR A 749 25.96 4.66 32.44
CA TYR A 749 26.85 5.59 31.76
C TYR A 749 27.07 5.24 30.27
N LYS A 750 26.81 4.00 29.87
CA LYS A 750 26.94 3.50 28.49
C LYS A 750 25.75 3.88 27.61
N ILE A 751 24.60 4.20 28.21
CA ILE A 751 23.34 4.46 27.51
C ILE A 751 22.69 5.82 27.85
N GLN A 752 23.20 6.54 28.85
CA GLN A 752 22.63 7.82 29.32
C GLN A 752 22.53 8.92 28.24
N HIS A 753 23.31 8.83 27.16
CA HIS A 753 23.27 9.79 26.04
C HIS A 753 22.09 9.54 25.08
N ILE A 754 21.37 8.42 25.23
CA ILE A 754 20.28 8.02 24.35
C ILE A 754 19.00 8.77 24.76
N PRO A 755 18.34 9.49 23.83
CA PRO A 755 17.15 10.30 24.13
C PRO A 755 15.94 9.50 24.64
N SER A 756 15.70 8.29 24.11
CA SER A 756 14.52 7.49 24.40
C SER A 756 14.94 6.10 24.90
N ILE A 757 14.86 5.89 26.21
CA ILE A 757 15.19 4.61 26.86
C ILE A 757 13.91 4.02 27.46
N THR A 758 13.59 2.78 27.08
CA THR A 758 12.46 2.04 27.63
C THR A 758 12.97 0.71 28.19
N ILE A 759 12.71 0.45 29.47
CA ILE A 759 13.17 -0.75 30.18
C ILE A 759 11.93 -1.39 30.83
N TRP A 760 11.63 -2.65 30.48
CA TRP A 760 10.46 -3.39 30.95
C TRP A 760 10.78 -4.42 32.02
#